data_AF-A0A0F0KTQ5-F1
#
_entry.id   AF-A0A0F0KTQ5-F1
#
_cell.length_a   1.000
_cell.length_b   1.000
_cell.length_c   1.000
_cell.angle_alpha   90.00
_cell.angle_beta   90.00
_cell.angle_gamma   90.00
#
_symmetry.space_group_name_H-M   'P 1'
#
loop_
_entity.id
_entity.type
_entity.pdbx_description
1 polymer ?
#
loop_
_entity_poly.entity_id
_entity_poly.type
_entity_poly.pdbx_seq_one_letter_code
_entity_poly.pdbx_strand_id
1 'polypeptide(L)'
;MMWVSLRGVQIGERMQQVLLAIQYLAMAAFVIGCLVGYFTGNAPKPPAPALDWFNPLLADGHGMVQAVLLALFIYWGWDTCLALTEETRDPRRTPGRAATLSTVILLITYVAVTVVTMMYAGIGDTGTGLANADHADDVFSGLAGMALGPMGWFLVVAVAVSALSSSQTTILPTARGTFAMGIYKALPKRFAALHPVTQTPTFSTLLIGVVAILYYAGMNLVSTSVLSDSVVIGAGIAGITTARLLRQAGQNVVILEARDRIGGRMWTDRDAGFPVDRGASWIHGLIGNPLTPLVESLNIRTLEFTVGAYQAGGRPISNFDANNEPLDTRRTDAWLEDASMADELLADAIAASAPGTNYAHAVERAVAAFDADAARKRQVHEFLHHRTEEQCGAESSEVDAHGLDEDIIEGDEVVFPDGYDTLPRMLAEGLDIRLGRVAKTIERTTAGVRVRTESESFDAAHVVVTVPLGVLKAGDIDFDPPLPETITAAIERIGMGVFNKIFLRFPERFWADGVYAIRQLGSPSHPWHSWYDVSEISGEPMLLTFAGGAWGREIESMDDEDIVDSVVTSLRRMYGDAVPSPVAHWITRWGADEFSRGSYSYIAVGASHDDHDAIAEPVADVLHFAGEATYGAEPATVHGALLSGHRAAERILGRTVPLKTLPGTQHAPR
;
A
#
# COMPACT_ATOMS: atom_id res chain seq x y z
N MET A 1 37.57 14.15 8.30
CA MET A 1 38.69 14.31 7.35
C MET A 1 39.27 15.72 7.25
N MET A 2 38.47 16.79 7.31
CA MET A 2 38.99 18.17 7.33
C MET A 2 40.18 18.37 8.30
N TRP A 3 40.04 17.91 9.56
CA TRP A 3 41.12 18.01 10.56
C TRP A 3 42.41 17.28 10.16
N VAL A 4 42.29 16.11 9.53
CA VAL A 4 43.44 15.33 9.04
C VAL A 4 44.14 16.10 7.90
N SER A 5 43.37 16.66 6.96
CA SER A 5 43.90 17.45 5.85
C SER A 5 44.62 18.73 6.30
N LEU A 6 44.28 19.28 7.47
CA LEU A 6 44.95 20.45 8.07
C LEU A 6 46.31 20.10 8.71
N ARG A 7 46.51 18.86 9.14
CA ARG A 7 47.72 18.41 9.84
C ARG A 7 48.90 18.12 8.91
N GLY A 8 48.66 18.10 7.60
CA GLY A 8 49.71 17.90 6.59
C GLY A 8 49.38 16.75 5.64
N VAL A 9 49.90 16.87 4.41
CA VAL A 9 49.67 15.93 3.30
C VAL A 9 50.17 14.53 3.64
N GLN A 10 51.31 14.41 4.30
CA GLN A 10 51.90 13.11 4.67
C GLN A 10 51.03 12.33 5.67
N ILE A 11 50.34 13.03 6.59
CA ILE A 11 49.43 12.38 7.53
C ILE A 11 48.16 11.95 6.79
N GLY A 12 47.65 12.81 5.91
CA GLY A 12 46.54 12.46 5.02
C GLY A 12 46.85 11.25 4.13
N GLU A 13 48.05 11.19 3.55
CA GLU A 13 48.53 10.07 2.74
C GLU A 13 48.57 8.77 3.54
N ARG A 14 49.18 8.76 4.73
CA ARG A 14 49.27 7.56 5.58
C ARG A 14 47.88 7.08 6.01
N MET A 15 46.99 8.00 6.39
CA MET A 15 45.61 7.67 6.71
C MET A 15 44.93 7.03 5.48
N GLN A 16 45.06 7.64 4.30
CA GLN A 16 44.49 7.13 3.07
C GLN A 16 45.01 5.73 2.73
N GLN A 17 46.30 5.46 2.92
CA GLN A 17 46.88 4.13 2.73
C GLN A 17 46.27 3.09 3.66
N VAL A 18 46.02 3.43 4.93
CA VAL A 18 45.35 2.52 5.89
C VAL A 18 43.90 2.26 5.49
N LEU A 19 43.13 3.32 5.17
CA LEU A 19 41.72 3.17 4.76
C LEU A 19 41.61 2.34 3.47
N LEU A 20 42.51 2.58 2.51
CA LEU A 20 42.59 1.86 1.25
C LEU A 20 43.00 0.39 1.44
N ALA A 21 43.93 0.11 2.36
CA ALA A 21 44.30 -1.26 2.70
C ALA A 21 43.11 -2.04 3.29
N ILE A 22 42.33 -1.43 4.19
CA ILE A 22 41.11 -2.04 4.75
C ILE A 22 40.11 -2.35 3.64
N GLN A 23 39.88 -1.39 2.72
CA GLN A 23 38.94 -1.56 1.60
C GLN A 23 39.35 -2.69 0.66
N TYR A 24 40.61 -2.73 0.22
CA TYR A 24 41.09 -3.78 -0.67
C TYR A 24 41.11 -5.15 0.01
N LEU A 25 41.41 -5.23 1.31
CA LEU A 25 41.32 -6.48 2.06
C LEU A 25 39.88 -6.99 2.15
N ALA A 26 38.92 -6.11 2.43
CA ALA A 26 37.51 -6.47 2.46
C ALA A 26 37.01 -6.92 1.08
N MET A 27 37.38 -6.20 0.03
CA MET A 27 37.03 -6.54 -1.34
C MET A 27 37.65 -7.89 -1.76
N ALA A 28 38.91 -8.13 -1.43
CA ALA A 28 39.58 -9.39 -1.71
C ALA A 28 38.91 -10.55 -0.95
N ALA A 29 38.58 -10.35 0.32
CA ALA A 29 37.84 -11.35 1.10
C ALA A 29 36.49 -11.67 0.45
N PHE A 30 35.72 -10.65 0.06
CA PHE A 30 34.43 -10.81 -0.62
C PHE A 30 34.56 -11.58 -1.92
N VAL A 31 35.50 -11.20 -2.80
CA VAL A 31 35.78 -11.91 -4.05
C VAL A 31 36.15 -13.37 -3.81
N ILE A 32 37.00 -13.65 -2.82
CA ILE A 32 37.36 -15.02 -2.44
C ILE A 32 36.13 -15.79 -1.94
N GLY A 33 35.30 -15.18 -1.09
CA GLY A 33 34.06 -15.78 -0.57
C GLY A 33 33.09 -16.15 -1.68
N CYS A 34 32.83 -15.24 -2.62
CA CYS A 34 32.00 -15.50 -3.80
C CYS A 34 32.56 -16.61 -4.69
N LEU A 35 33.87 -16.61 -4.97
CA LEU A 35 34.50 -17.67 -5.77
C LEU A 35 34.44 -19.04 -5.08
N VAL A 36 34.71 -19.09 -3.78
CA VAL A 36 34.60 -20.32 -2.99
C VAL A 36 33.16 -20.81 -3.00
N GLY A 37 32.18 -19.93 -2.77
CA GLY A 37 30.77 -20.27 -2.82
C GLY A 37 30.32 -20.81 -4.19
N TYR A 38 30.80 -20.20 -5.27
CA TYR A 38 30.58 -20.66 -6.64
C TYR A 38 31.14 -22.07 -6.88
N PHE A 39 32.43 -22.29 -6.60
CA PHE A 39 33.09 -23.57 -6.87
C PHE A 39 32.68 -24.71 -5.91
N THR A 40 32.17 -24.38 -4.72
CA THR A 40 31.65 -25.37 -3.77
C THR A 40 30.18 -25.72 -4.00
N GLY A 41 29.51 -25.06 -4.96
CA GLY A 41 28.10 -25.29 -5.27
C GLY A 41 27.11 -24.67 -4.28
N ASN A 42 27.60 -23.84 -3.36
CA ASN A 42 26.77 -23.10 -2.40
C ASN A 42 26.22 -21.78 -2.97
N ALA A 43 26.62 -21.42 -4.20
CA ALA A 43 26.09 -20.26 -4.89
C ALA A 43 24.61 -20.46 -5.30
N PRO A 44 23.74 -19.49 -5.02
CA PRO A 44 22.33 -19.53 -5.43
C PRO A 44 22.19 -19.31 -6.94
N LYS A 45 21.95 -20.41 -7.69
CA LYS A 45 21.69 -20.43 -9.15
C LYS A 45 22.73 -19.67 -10.01
N PRO A 46 24.00 -20.11 -10.01
CA PRO A 46 25.06 -19.40 -10.69
C PRO A 46 24.91 -19.44 -12.23
N PRO A 47 24.96 -18.30 -12.95
CA PRO A 47 25.10 -18.31 -14.40
C PRO A 47 26.53 -18.69 -14.80
N ALA A 48 26.68 -19.43 -15.90
CA ALA A 48 28.00 -19.72 -16.45
C ALA A 48 28.63 -18.43 -17.01
N PRO A 49 29.93 -18.18 -16.77
CA PRO A 49 30.61 -17.03 -17.37
C PRO A 49 30.51 -17.08 -18.89
N ALA A 50 30.03 -16.00 -19.49
CA ALA A 50 29.87 -15.89 -20.93
C ALA A 50 30.69 -14.71 -21.47
N LEU A 51 31.21 -14.85 -22.70
CA LEU A 51 31.93 -13.77 -23.38
C LEU A 51 31.02 -12.57 -23.68
N ASP A 52 29.71 -12.81 -23.79
CA ASP A 52 28.71 -11.78 -24.06
C ASP A 52 28.61 -10.73 -22.95
N TRP A 53 29.02 -11.04 -21.71
CA TRP A 53 29.04 -10.10 -20.59
C TRP A 53 29.97 -8.89 -20.84
N PHE A 54 30.92 -9.03 -21.78
CA PHE A 54 31.88 -7.99 -22.13
C PHE A 54 31.50 -7.25 -23.43
N ASN A 55 30.34 -7.55 -24.02
CA ASN A 55 29.92 -6.95 -25.27
C ASN A 55 28.95 -5.78 -25.03
N PRO A 56 29.41 -4.52 -25.14
CA PRO A 56 28.55 -3.35 -24.91
C PRO A 56 27.46 -3.16 -25.98
N LEU A 57 27.55 -3.85 -27.11
CA LEU A 57 26.59 -3.74 -28.21
C LEU A 57 25.30 -4.54 -27.98
N LEU A 58 25.25 -5.36 -26.92
CA LEU A 58 24.07 -6.15 -26.55
C LEU A 58 23.13 -5.40 -25.60
N ALA A 59 23.55 -4.26 -25.04
CA ALA A 59 22.71 -3.44 -24.18
C ALA A 59 21.66 -2.67 -25.00
N ASP A 60 20.44 -2.59 -24.47
CA ASP A 60 19.41 -1.73 -25.04
C ASP A 60 19.74 -0.24 -24.81
N GLY A 61 19.05 0.66 -25.53
CA GLY A 61 19.35 2.09 -25.47
C GLY A 61 19.23 2.68 -24.05
N HIS A 62 18.32 2.16 -23.22
CA HIS A 62 18.14 2.61 -21.85
C HIS A 62 19.23 2.07 -20.92
N GLY A 63 19.52 0.77 -20.96
CA GLY A 63 20.58 0.14 -20.16
C GLY A 63 21.96 0.70 -20.48
N MET A 64 22.25 1.03 -21.74
CA MET A 64 23.51 1.69 -22.13
C MET A 64 23.64 3.07 -21.46
N VAL A 65 22.57 3.88 -21.43
CA VAL A 65 22.59 5.20 -20.77
C VAL A 65 22.83 5.06 -19.27
N GLN A 66 22.13 4.14 -18.61
CA GLN A 66 22.34 3.87 -17.18
C GLN A 66 23.78 3.41 -16.89
N ALA A 67 24.32 2.51 -17.69
CA ALA A 67 25.70 2.02 -17.54
C ALA A 67 26.74 3.13 -17.73
N VAL A 68 26.54 4.03 -18.71
CA VAL A 68 27.44 5.18 -18.94
C VAL A 68 27.35 6.18 -17.78
N LEU A 69 26.16 6.45 -17.26
CA LEU A 69 25.97 7.30 -16.09
C LEU A 69 26.66 6.72 -14.86
N LEU A 70 26.46 5.43 -14.59
CA LEU A 70 27.11 4.74 -13.49
C LEU A 70 28.64 4.76 -13.66
N ALA A 71 29.14 4.52 -14.88
CA ALA A 71 30.57 4.60 -15.18
C ALA A 71 31.15 5.99 -14.88
N LEU A 72 30.44 7.08 -15.22
CA LEU A 72 30.88 8.44 -14.90
C LEU A 72 31.12 8.63 -13.39
N PHE A 73 30.25 8.06 -12.55
CA PHE A 73 30.41 8.11 -11.09
C PHE A 73 31.48 7.15 -10.56
N ILE A 74 31.61 5.94 -11.12
CA ILE A 74 32.64 4.96 -10.72
C ILE A 74 34.03 5.53 -10.96
N TYR A 75 34.26 6.17 -12.11
CA TYR A 75 35.53 6.80 -12.46
C TYR A 75 35.68 8.20 -11.87
N TRP A 76 34.97 8.55 -10.82
CA TRP A 76 35.20 9.81 -10.13
C TRP A 76 36.42 9.72 -9.20
N GLY A 77 37.28 10.74 -9.20
CA GLY A 77 38.37 10.91 -8.22
C GLY A 77 39.77 10.45 -8.65
N TRP A 78 39.96 9.84 -9.82
CA TRP A 78 41.32 9.52 -10.32
C TRP A 78 42.19 10.77 -10.55
N ASP A 79 41.55 11.89 -10.85
CA ASP A 79 42.13 13.21 -11.09
C ASP A 79 42.68 13.87 -9.82
N THR A 80 42.28 13.40 -8.64
CA THR A 80 42.78 13.85 -7.33
C THR A 80 44.31 13.89 -7.28
N CYS A 81 44.98 12.90 -7.88
CA CYS A 81 46.45 12.81 -7.91
C CYS A 81 47.10 13.96 -8.70
N LEU A 82 46.40 14.54 -9.66
CA LEU A 82 46.90 15.63 -10.50
C LEU A 82 46.95 16.96 -9.73
N ALA A 83 46.03 17.16 -8.79
CA ALA A 83 45.98 18.37 -7.96
C ALA A 83 47.13 18.46 -6.93
N LEU A 84 47.87 17.37 -6.72
CA LEU A 84 48.97 17.29 -5.75
C LEU A 84 50.36 17.30 -6.43
N THR A 85 50.43 17.77 -7.67
CA THR A 85 51.65 17.73 -8.49
C THR A 85 52.85 18.36 -7.79
N GLU A 86 52.71 19.55 -7.19
CA GLU A 86 53.81 20.26 -6.52
C GLU A 86 54.29 19.59 -5.21
N GLU A 87 53.45 18.74 -4.61
CA GLU A 87 53.73 18.03 -3.36
C GLU A 87 54.24 16.59 -3.62
N THR A 88 54.37 16.19 -4.89
CA THR A 88 54.71 14.83 -5.31
C THR A 88 56.21 14.70 -5.66
N ARG A 89 56.83 13.57 -5.28
CA ARG A 89 58.20 13.24 -5.71
C ARG A 89 58.23 12.98 -7.22
N ASP A 90 59.14 13.64 -7.94
CA ASP A 90 59.20 13.64 -9.42
C ASP A 90 57.89 14.13 -10.09
N PRO A 91 57.55 15.42 -9.93
CA PRO A 91 56.26 15.99 -10.32
C PRO A 91 55.99 15.93 -11.83
N ARG A 92 57.02 15.72 -12.66
CA ARG A 92 56.87 15.63 -14.12
C ARG A 92 56.37 14.27 -14.60
N ARG A 93 56.55 13.22 -13.80
CA ARG A 93 56.25 11.83 -14.21
C ARG A 93 55.25 11.16 -13.29
N THR A 94 55.37 11.38 -11.99
CA THR A 94 54.61 10.63 -10.99
C THR A 94 53.10 10.89 -11.05
N PRO A 95 52.59 12.14 -11.14
CA PRO A 95 51.15 12.38 -11.18
C PRO A 95 50.47 11.76 -12.40
N GLY A 96 51.08 11.89 -13.59
CA GLY A 96 50.57 11.27 -14.81
C GLY A 96 50.55 9.74 -14.73
N ARG A 97 51.65 9.13 -14.23
CA ARG A 97 51.70 7.68 -14.00
C ARG A 97 50.70 7.21 -12.96
N ALA A 98 50.54 7.96 -11.87
CA ALA A 98 49.58 7.66 -10.80
C ALA A 98 48.15 7.69 -11.33
N ALA A 99 47.78 8.72 -12.09
CA ALA A 99 46.48 8.84 -12.73
C ALA A 99 46.19 7.66 -13.67
N THR A 100 47.12 7.31 -14.56
CA THR A 100 46.95 6.16 -15.48
C THR A 100 46.85 4.84 -14.70
N LEU A 101 47.72 4.64 -13.72
CA LEU A 101 47.74 3.42 -12.92
C LEU A 101 46.45 3.29 -12.08
N SER A 102 45.96 4.38 -11.48
CA SER A 102 44.70 4.36 -10.72
C SER A 102 43.52 4.01 -11.60
N THR A 103 43.42 4.55 -12.82
CA THR A 103 42.33 4.23 -13.75
C THR A 103 42.37 2.76 -14.18
N VAL A 104 43.56 2.21 -14.46
CA VAL A 104 43.73 0.80 -14.82
C VAL A 104 43.39 -0.12 -13.66
N ILE A 105 43.89 0.18 -12.45
CA ILE A 105 43.58 -0.59 -11.25
C ILE A 105 42.08 -0.57 -10.98
N LEU A 106 41.45 0.61 -11.05
CA LEU A 106 40.01 0.76 -10.83
C LEU A 106 39.19 -0.08 -11.82
N LEU A 107 39.50 0.02 -13.12
CA LEU A 107 38.85 -0.78 -14.17
C LEU A 107 38.97 -2.28 -13.87
N ILE A 108 40.20 -2.77 -13.61
CA ILE A 108 40.44 -4.19 -13.33
C ILE A 108 39.65 -4.64 -12.09
N THR A 109 39.71 -3.85 -11.01
CA THR A 109 39.05 -4.20 -9.76
C THR A 109 37.54 -4.22 -9.93
N TYR A 110 36.97 -3.21 -10.59
CA TYR A 110 35.53 -3.10 -10.79
C TYR A 110 34.99 -4.24 -11.66
N VAL A 111 35.63 -4.48 -12.81
CA VAL A 111 35.26 -5.59 -13.71
C VAL A 111 35.39 -6.93 -13.01
N ALA A 112 36.50 -7.17 -12.29
CA ALA A 112 36.72 -8.41 -11.57
C ALA A 112 35.64 -8.67 -10.50
N VAL A 113 35.34 -7.65 -9.67
CA VAL A 113 34.29 -7.77 -8.64
C VAL A 113 32.93 -7.99 -9.31
N THR A 114 32.58 -7.22 -10.34
CA THR A 114 31.30 -7.34 -11.05
C THR A 114 31.10 -8.76 -11.60
N VAL A 115 32.10 -9.28 -12.31
CA VAL A 115 32.06 -10.63 -12.88
C VAL A 115 31.91 -11.69 -11.79
N VAL A 116 32.70 -11.59 -10.71
CA VAL A 116 32.65 -12.56 -9.61
C VAL A 116 31.31 -12.51 -8.88
N THR A 117 30.76 -11.32 -8.66
CA THR A 117 29.45 -11.17 -8.03
C THR A 117 28.34 -11.71 -8.94
N MET A 118 28.40 -11.43 -10.25
CA MET A 118 27.46 -12.00 -11.23
C MET A 118 27.53 -13.54 -11.27
N MET A 119 28.74 -14.12 -11.18
CA MET A 119 28.92 -15.57 -11.08
C MET A 119 28.27 -16.14 -9.82
N TYR A 120 28.39 -15.47 -8.68
CA TYR A 120 27.86 -15.96 -7.41
C TYR A 120 26.34 -15.75 -7.25
N ALA A 121 25.86 -14.56 -7.58
CA ALA A 121 24.54 -14.08 -7.22
C ALA A 121 23.54 -14.06 -8.40
N GLY A 122 24.04 -14.04 -9.64
CA GLY A 122 23.24 -13.93 -10.86
C GLY A 122 22.68 -12.51 -11.11
N ILE A 123 21.98 -12.33 -12.23
CA ILE A 123 21.39 -11.04 -12.66
C ILE A 123 19.85 -10.98 -12.47
N GLY A 124 19.29 -11.95 -11.72
CA GLY A 124 17.85 -12.00 -11.48
C GLY A 124 17.33 -10.83 -10.63
N ASP A 125 16.02 -10.63 -10.66
CA ASP A 125 15.28 -9.62 -9.89
C ASP A 125 14.72 -10.14 -8.56
N THR A 126 14.96 -11.42 -8.25
CA THR A 126 14.45 -12.10 -7.04
C THR A 126 15.57 -12.79 -6.27
N GLY A 127 15.36 -12.99 -4.96
CA GLY A 127 16.32 -13.67 -4.09
C GLY A 127 17.66 -12.95 -4.04
N THR A 128 18.75 -13.64 -4.36
CA THR A 128 20.10 -13.06 -4.33
C THR A 128 20.48 -12.30 -5.59
N GLY A 129 19.60 -12.21 -6.59
CA GLY A 129 19.92 -11.64 -7.90
C GLY A 129 20.34 -10.17 -7.83
N LEU A 130 21.29 -9.78 -8.67
CA LEU A 130 21.84 -8.42 -8.70
C LEU A 130 20.86 -7.34 -9.17
N ALA A 131 19.76 -7.72 -9.80
CA ALA A 131 18.68 -6.80 -10.18
C ALA A 131 17.53 -6.79 -9.13
N ASN A 132 17.67 -7.52 -8.02
CA ASN A 132 16.71 -7.46 -6.92
C ASN A 132 16.76 -6.06 -6.27
N ALA A 133 15.60 -5.42 -6.13
CA ALA A 133 15.46 -4.11 -5.51
C ALA A 133 16.04 -4.03 -4.09
N ASP A 134 16.03 -5.13 -3.33
CA ASP A 134 16.61 -5.19 -1.97
C ASP A 134 18.14 -5.11 -1.95
N HIS A 135 18.80 -5.35 -3.10
CA HIS A 135 20.25 -5.46 -3.22
C HIS A 135 20.84 -4.55 -4.30
N ALA A 136 20.03 -4.01 -5.21
CA ALA A 136 20.48 -3.23 -6.36
C ALA A 136 21.24 -1.95 -5.96
N ASP A 137 20.79 -1.28 -4.89
CA ASP A 137 21.43 -0.05 -4.40
C ASP A 137 22.65 -0.31 -3.50
N ASP A 138 22.70 -1.47 -2.81
CA ASP A 138 23.83 -1.89 -1.97
C ASP A 138 24.06 -3.40 -2.03
N VAL A 139 24.71 -3.81 -3.13
CA VAL A 139 25.05 -5.20 -3.44
C VAL A 139 25.91 -5.83 -2.33
N PHE A 140 26.78 -5.03 -1.69
CA PHE A 140 27.68 -5.53 -0.68
C PHE A 140 26.93 -5.87 0.61
N SER A 141 26.04 -4.99 1.09
CA SER A 141 25.24 -5.29 2.28
C SER A 141 24.28 -6.47 2.07
N GLY A 142 23.66 -6.56 0.87
CA GLY A 142 22.77 -7.66 0.53
C GLY A 142 23.45 -9.03 0.47
N LEU A 143 24.69 -9.08 -0.04
CA LEU A 143 25.41 -10.34 -0.24
C LEU A 143 26.46 -10.65 0.84
N ALA A 144 26.81 -9.70 1.71
CA ALA A 144 27.87 -9.83 2.71
C ALA A 144 27.72 -11.07 3.59
N GLY A 145 26.52 -11.29 4.13
CA GLY A 145 26.24 -12.42 5.02
C GLY A 145 26.33 -13.77 4.30
N MET A 146 25.99 -13.81 3.01
CA MET A 146 26.02 -15.04 2.21
C MET A 146 27.43 -15.37 1.70
N ALA A 147 28.18 -14.36 1.26
CA ALA A 147 29.53 -14.53 0.73
C ALA A 147 30.59 -14.75 1.83
N LEU A 148 30.44 -14.08 2.99
CA LEU A 148 31.44 -14.07 4.06
C LEU A 148 30.94 -14.67 5.39
N GLY A 149 29.67 -15.09 5.47
CA GLY A 149 29.10 -15.64 6.68
C GLY A 149 29.15 -14.64 7.84
N PRO A 150 29.57 -15.07 9.05
CA PRO A 150 29.68 -14.21 10.24
C PRO A 150 30.62 -13.01 10.06
N MET A 151 31.50 -13.02 9.04
CA MET A 151 32.43 -11.92 8.76
C MET A 151 31.84 -10.84 7.84
N GLY A 152 30.58 -10.96 7.41
CA GLY A 152 29.93 -9.99 6.52
C GLY A 152 29.96 -8.54 7.01
N TRP A 153 29.95 -8.32 8.34
CA TRP A 153 30.04 -6.99 8.94
C TRP A 153 31.32 -6.22 8.53
N PHE A 154 32.41 -6.92 8.21
CA PHE A 154 33.67 -6.30 7.80
C PHE A 154 33.53 -5.54 6.48
N LEU A 155 32.67 -6.03 5.58
CA LEU A 155 32.38 -5.39 4.30
C LEU A 155 31.59 -4.08 4.50
N VAL A 156 30.62 -4.09 5.42
CA VAL A 156 29.88 -2.89 5.81
C VAL A 156 30.82 -1.82 6.40
N VAL A 157 31.78 -2.23 7.22
CA VAL A 157 32.83 -1.31 7.74
C VAL A 157 33.68 -0.76 6.60
N ALA A 158 34.04 -1.56 5.60
CA ALA A 158 34.79 -1.08 4.45
C ALA A 158 33.99 -0.06 3.61
N VAL A 159 32.68 -0.29 3.41
CA VAL A 159 31.77 0.66 2.77
C VAL A 159 31.68 1.96 3.59
N ALA A 160 31.52 1.89 4.91
CA ALA A 160 31.51 3.08 5.77
C ALA A 160 32.85 3.86 5.72
N VAL A 161 33.98 3.14 5.71
CA VAL A 161 35.32 3.72 5.55
C VAL A 161 35.50 4.38 4.17
N SER A 162 34.81 3.91 3.13
CA SER A 162 34.83 4.54 1.81
C SER A 162 34.27 5.97 1.79
N ALA A 163 33.22 6.25 2.57
CA ALA A 163 32.67 7.60 2.69
C ALA A 163 33.68 8.58 3.31
N LEU A 164 34.45 8.11 4.30
CA LEU A 164 35.54 8.89 4.91
C LEU A 164 36.66 9.15 3.91
N SER A 165 37.08 8.13 3.15
CA SER A 165 38.09 8.24 2.09
C SER A 165 37.67 9.24 1.01
N SER A 166 36.41 9.15 0.53
CA SER A 166 35.85 10.04 -0.48
C SER A 166 35.82 11.51 -0.02
N SER A 167 35.42 11.75 1.23
CA SER A 167 35.43 13.10 1.81
C SER A 167 36.83 13.74 1.76
N GLN A 168 37.88 12.94 1.95
CA GLN A 168 39.25 13.41 1.87
C GLN A 168 39.67 13.73 0.42
N THR A 169 39.26 12.90 -0.55
CA THR A 169 39.53 13.13 -1.97
C THR A 169 38.77 14.32 -2.55
N THR A 170 37.70 14.79 -1.93
CA THR A 170 37.06 16.06 -2.31
C THR A 170 37.77 17.28 -1.70
N ILE A 171 38.14 17.21 -0.41
CA ILE A 171 38.72 18.36 0.30
C ILE A 171 40.13 18.69 -0.22
N LEU A 172 40.97 17.68 -0.46
CA LEU A 172 42.38 17.91 -0.84
C LEU A 172 42.52 18.64 -2.18
N PRO A 173 42.02 18.11 -3.32
CA PRO A 173 42.19 18.71 -4.64
C PRO A 173 41.59 20.10 -4.72
N THR A 174 40.36 20.28 -4.22
CA THR A 174 39.68 21.57 -4.27
C THR A 174 40.43 22.61 -3.43
N ALA A 175 41.04 22.22 -2.30
CA ALA A 175 41.86 23.13 -1.50
C ALA A 175 43.15 23.54 -2.21
N ARG A 176 43.79 22.63 -2.97
CA ARG A 176 44.98 22.95 -3.77
C ARG A 176 44.64 23.75 -5.03
N GLY A 177 43.52 23.44 -5.68
CA GLY A 177 43.03 24.19 -6.83
C GLY A 177 42.72 25.65 -6.47
N THR A 178 41.98 25.86 -5.37
CA THR A 178 41.70 27.22 -4.88
C THR A 178 42.95 27.94 -4.35
N PHE A 179 43.91 27.21 -3.77
CA PHE A 179 45.23 27.76 -3.43
C PHE A 179 45.99 28.24 -4.67
N ALA A 180 46.09 27.40 -5.71
CA ALA A 180 46.73 27.76 -6.97
C ALA A 180 46.05 28.97 -7.62
N MET A 181 44.71 29.03 -7.65
CA MET A 181 43.97 30.20 -8.10
C MET A 181 44.28 31.46 -7.27
N GLY A 182 44.52 31.32 -5.97
CA GLY A 182 44.99 32.40 -5.11
C GLY A 182 46.38 32.91 -5.49
N ILE A 183 47.31 32.00 -5.80
CA ILE A 183 48.67 32.33 -6.27
C ILE A 183 48.62 33.08 -7.62
N TYR A 184 47.78 32.61 -8.55
CA TYR A 184 47.56 33.24 -9.86
C TYR A 184 46.62 34.47 -9.82
N LYS A 185 46.21 34.91 -8.63
CA LYS A 185 45.34 36.08 -8.40
C LYS A 185 43.94 35.99 -9.02
N ALA A 186 43.47 34.79 -9.35
CA ALA A 186 42.06 34.53 -9.69
C ALA A 186 41.16 34.54 -8.45
N LEU A 187 41.72 34.24 -7.27
CA LEU A 187 41.04 34.33 -5.97
C LEU A 187 41.75 35.32 -5.01
N PRO A 188 41.06 35.80 -3.95
CA PRO A 188 41.64 36.70 -2.96
C PRO A 188 42.94 36.19 -2.33
N LYS A 189 43.84 37.10 -1.93
CA LYS A 189 45.16 36.78 -1.37
C LYS A 189 45.15 35.80 -0.19
N ARG A 190 44.04 35.70 0.55
CA ARG A 190 43.88 34.74 1.66
C ARG A 190 43.98 33.28 1.21
N PHE A 191 43.59 32.97 -0.03
CA PHE A 191 43.71 31.63 -0.60
C PHE A 191 45.16 31.23 -0.92
N ALA A 192 46.08 32.20 -1.08
CA ALA A 192 47.48 31.97 -1.39
C ALA A 192 48.37 31.70 -0.14
N ALA A 193 47.77 31.64 1.05
CA ALA A 193 48.52 31.48 2.31
C ALA A 193 48.71 30.01 2.70
N LEU A 194 49.95 29.62 2.99
CA LEU A 194 50.30 28.31 3.56
C LEU A 194 50.56 28.42 5.06
N HIS A 195 50.24 27.37 5.81
CA HIS A 195 50.59 27.29 7.22
C HIS A 195 52.09 27.04 7.40
N PRO A 196 52.80 27.76 8.29
CA PRO A 196 54.25 27.73 8.37
C PRO A 196 54.84 26.36 8.72
N VAL A 197 54.13 25.54 9.51
CA VAL A 197 54.63 24.23 9.97
C VAL A 197 54.18 23.08 9.08
N THR A 198 52.89 23.06 8.71
CA THR A 198 52.28 21.94 7.98
C THR A 198 52.31 22.14 6.47
N GLN A 199 52.65 23.34 6.00
CA GLN A 199 52.70 23.73 4.58
C GLN A 199 51.38 23.45 3.84
N THR A 200 50.24 23.51 4.56
CA THR A 200 48.90 23.27 4.00
C THR A 200 48.16 24.58 3.76
N PRO A 201 47.38 24.70 2.67
CA PRO A 201 46.53 25.86 2.40
C PRO A 201 45.34 25.87 3.37
N THR A 202 45.58 26.42 4.55
CA THR A 202 44.70 26.25 5.72
C THR A 202 43.36 26.94 5.53
N PHE A 203 43.38 28.15 4.98
CA PHE A 203 42.16 28.89 4.69
C PHE A 203 41.26 28.15 3.68
N SER A 204 41.83 27.70 2.56
CA SER A 204 41.11 26.93 1.54
C SER A 204 40.54 25.62 2.10
N THR A 205 41.35 24.89 2.87
CA THR A 205 40.96 23.59 3.45
C THR A 205 39.82 23.75 4.46
N LEU A 206 39.88 24.78 5.32
CA LEU A 206 38.80 25.09 6.28
C LEU A 206 37.53 25.51 5.55
N LEU A 207 37.63 26.40 4.57
CA LEU A 207 36.46 26.88 3.83
C LEU A 207 35.74 25.74 3.13
N ILE A 208 36.46 24.90 2.40
CA ILE A 208 35.88 23.76 1.68
C ILE A 208 35.28 22.74 2.66
N GLY A 209 35.96 22.48 3.77
CA GLY A 209 35.44 21.60 4.81
C GLY A 209 34.15 22.13 5.46
N VAL A 210 34.08 23.43 5.75
CA VAL A 210 32.87 24.08 6.30
C VAL A 210 31.74 24.07 5.26
N VAL A 211 32.02 24.43 4.01
CA VAL A 211 31.02 24.40 2.93
C VAL A 211 30.49 22.98 2.73
N ALA A 212 31.35 21.97 2.73
CA ALA A 212 30.91 20.57 2.66
C ALA A 212 30.04 20.19 3.86
N ILE A 213 30.42 20.55 5.09
CA ILE A 213 29.60 20.30 6.28
C ILE A 213 28.25 21.00 6.19
N LEU A 214 28.21 22.27 5.80
CA LEU A 214 26.97 23.04 5.65
C LEU A 214 26.09 22.49 4.55
N TYR A 215 26.68 22.03 3.43
CA TYR A 215 25.95 21.38 2.36
C TYR A 215 25.33 20.07 2.82
N TYR A 216 26.12 19.17 3.42
CA TYR A 216 25.60 17.88 3.90
C TYR A 216 24.61 18.02 5.06
N ALA A 217 24.92 18.87 6.05
CA ALA A 217 24.00 19.12 7.15
C ALA A 217 22.74 19.86 6.68
N GLY A 218 22.88 20.82 5.77
CA GLY A 218 21.77 21.54 5.18
C GLY A 218 20.87 20.63 4.36
N MET A 219 21.43 19.78 3.50
CA MET A 219 20.65 18.76 2.78
C MET A 219 19.91 17.84 3.74
N ASN A 220 20.59 17.35 4.77
CA ASN A 220 19.98 16.42 5.74
C ASN A 220 18.89 17.09 6.61
N LEU A 221 19.00 18.41 6.87
CA LEU A 221 17.99 19.19 7.60
C LEU A 221 16.80 19.61 6.71
N VAL A 222 17.03 19.82 5.42
CA VAL A 222 16.00 20.22 4.47
C VAL A 222 15.19 19.01 4.00
N SER A 223 15.82 17.86 3.79
CA SER A 223 15.10 16.62 3.52
C SER A 223 15.98 15.37 3.58
N THR A 224 15.47 14.29 4.17
CA THR A 224 16.03 12.92 4.00
C THR A 224 15.58 12.27 2.68
N SER A 225 14.63 12.86 1.97
CA SER A 225 14.10 12.43 0.67
C SER A 225 14.02 13.64 -0.25
N VAL A 226 15.06 13.86 -1.06
CA VAL A 226 15.08 14.96 -2.02
C VAL A 226 13.94 14.75 -3.04
N LEU A 227 12.79 15.39 -2.78
CA LEU A 227 11.54 15.46 -3.55
C LEU A 227 10.81 14.11 -3.79
N SER A 228 9.77 13.86 -3.00
CA SER A 228 8.67 12.99 -3.42
C SER A 228 7.86 13.73 -4.47
N ASP A 229 7.51 13.05 -5.57
CA ASP A 229 6.61 13.62 -6.58
C ASP A 229 5.18 13.66 -6.05
N SER A 230 4.77 12.62 -5.32
CA SER A 230 3.42 12.48 -4.77
C SER A 230 3.43 11.94 -3.34
N VAL A 231 2.53 12.45 -2.50
CA VAL A 231 2.19 11.89 -1.19
C VAL A 231 0.78 11.29 -1.25
N VAL A 232 0.60 10.06 -0.78
CA VAL A 232 -0.70 9.41 -0.69
C VAL A 232 -1.10 9.27 0.79
N ILE A 233 -2.30 9.70 1.16
CA ILE A 233 -2.82 9.59 2.52
C ILE A 233 -3.77 8.40 2.59
N GLY A 234 -3.38 7.36 3.32
CA GLY A 234 -4.08 6.10 3.45
C GLY A 234 -3.48 4.98 2.59
N ALA A 235 -3.17 3.85 3.20
CA ALA A 235 -2.73 2.61 2.57
C ALA A 235 -3.88 1.61 2.42
N GLY A 236 -5.09 2.10 2.13
CA GLY A 236 -6.18 1.29 1.58
C GLY A 236 -5.94 0.93 0.12
N ILE A 237 -6.81 0.12 -0.48
CA ILE A 237 -6.64 -0.31 -1.87
C ILE A 237 -6.54 0.87 -2.85
N ALA A 238 -7.33 1.94 -2.65
CA ALA A 238 -7.27 3.15 -3.48
C ALA A 238 -5.87 3.78 -3.46
N GLY A 239 -5.33 4.03 -2.26
CA GLY A 239 -4.01 4.62 -2.10
C GLY A 239 -2.87 3.72 -2.61
N ILE A 240 -2.94 2.42 -2.33
CA ILE A 240 -1.98 1.42 -2.83
C ILE A 240 -2.01 1.38 -4.36
N THR A 241 -3.19 1.34 -4.98
CA THR A 241 -3.34 1.36 -6.43
C THR A 241 -2.74 2.63 -7.04
N THR A 242 -3.06 3.80 -6.48
CA THR A 242 -2.48 5.06 -6.94
C THR A 242 -0.95 5.05 -6.86
N ALA A 243 -0.41 4.74 -5.69
CA ALA A 243 1.04 4.74 -5.47
C ALA A 243 1.77 3.73 -6.36
N ARG A 244 1.20 2.53 -6.55
CA ARG A 244 1.78 1.51 -7.43
C ARG A 244 1.87 2.00 -8.87
N LEU A 245 0.81 2.58 -9.42
CA LEU A 245 0.79 3.06 -10.80
C LEU A 245 1.73 4.26 -11.02
N LEU A 246 1.76 5.19 -10.07
CA LEU A 246 2.68 6.33 -10.10
C LEU A 246 4.14 5.88 -10.01
N ARG A 247 4.46 4.94 -9.12
CA ARG A 247 5.80 4.36 -9.01
C ARG A 247 6.22 3.60 -10.27
N GLN A 248 5.31 2.84 -10.89
CA GLN A 248 5.57 2.18 -12.18
C GLN A 248 5.86 3.20 -13.30
N ALA A 249 5.33 4.43 -13.19
CA ALA A 249 5.64 5.53 -14.08
C ALA A 249 6.95 6.28 -13.72
N GLY A 250 7.70 5.80 -12.73
CA GLY A 250 8.98 6.37 -12.30
C GLY A 250 8.89 7.51 -11.29
N GLN A 251 7.71 7.75 -10.69
CA GLN A 251 7.56 8.76 -9.64
C GLN A 251 8.04 8.26 -8.28
N ASN A 252 8.60 9.16 -7.48
CA ASN A 252 8.88 8.96 -6.07
C ASN A 252 7.61 9.19 -5.25
N VAL A 253 7.03 8.12 -4.71
CA VAL A 253 5.77 8.17 -3.97
C VAL A 253 5.93 7.64 -2.56
N VAL A 254 5.42 8.37 -1.58
CA VAL A 254 5.31 7.92 -0.19
C VAL A 254 3.84 7.82 0.22
N ILE A 255 3.48 6.72 0.88
CA ILE A 255 2.16 6.54 1.48
C ILE A 255 2.26 6.79 2.98
N LEU A 256 1.39 7.64 3.52
CA LEU A 256 1.24 7.87 4.96
C LEU A 256 -0.02 7.15 5.44
N GLU A 257 0.16 6.17 6.31
CA GLU A 257 -0.94 5.38 6.88
C GLU A 257 -1.04 5.63 8.37
N ALA A 258 -2.25 5.95 8.83
CA ALA A 258 -2.50 6.28 10.22
C ALA A 258 -2.34 5.06 11.14
N ARG A 259 -2.75 3.88 10.66
CA ARG A 259 -2.67 2.62 11.40
C ARG A 259 -1.26 2.05 11.40
N ASP A 260 -1.07 1.02 12.21
CA ASP A 260 0.09 0.13 12.24
C ASP A 260 0.01 -1.00 11.20
N ARG A 261 -0.97 -0.95 10.29
CA ARG A 261 -1.21 -1.92 9.23
C ARG A 261 -1.73 -1.26 7.96
N ILE A 262 -1.52 -1.93 6.82
CA ILE A 262 -2.12 -1.54 5.54
C ILE A 262 -3.52 -2.16 5.34
N GLY A 263 -4.15 -1.89 4.21
CA GLY A 263 -5.42 -2.48 3.78
C GLY A 263 -6.66 -1.69 4.22
N GLY A 264 -6.57 -0.87 5.26
CA GLY A 264 -7.69 -0.07 5.75
C GLY A 264 -8.89 -0.95 6.13
N ARG A 265 -10.00 -0.82 5.41
CA ARG A 265 -11.22 -1.64 5.56
C ARG A 265 -11.12 -3.04 4.93
N MET A 266 -9.96 -3.41 4.35
CA MET A 266 -9.62 -4.78 3.96
C MET A 266 -8.72 -5.38 5.03
N TRP A 267 -9.31 -5.79 6.15
CA TRP A 267 -8.59 -6.29 7.31
C TRP A 267 -8.90 -7.75 7.57
N THR A 268 -7.85 -8.57 7.53
CA THR A 268 -7.89 -9.97 7.96
C THR A 268 -7.16 -10.13 9.28
N ASP A 269 -7.83 -10.72 10.27
CA ASP A 269 -7.23 -11.17 11.53
C ASP A 269 -6.77 -12.63 11.39
N ARG A 270 -5.63 -12.97 11.99
CA ARG A 270 -5.02 -14.31 11.92
C ARG A 270 -4.55 -14.82 13.28
N ASP A 271 -4.91 -14.14 14.38
CA ASP A 271 -4.40 -14.44 15.71
C ASP A 271 -4.80 -15.85 16.19
N ALA A 272 -5.90 -16.38 15.66
CA ALA A 272 -6.38 -17.73 15.96
C ALA A 272 -5.80 -18.84 15.06
N GLY A 273 -4.87 -18.51 14.17
CA GLY A 273 -4.21 -19.47 13.27
C GLY A 273 -4.93 -19.71 11.93
N PHE A 274 -6.04 -19.01 11.68
CA PHE A 274 -6.78 -19.01 10.41
C PHE A 274 -7.32 -17.60 10.10
N PRO A 275 -7.62 -17.27 8.83
CA PRO A 275 -8.14 -15.95 8.46
C PRO A 275 -9.56 -15.68 8.99
N VAL A 276 -9.75 -14.49 9.55
CA VAL A 276 -11.06 -13.89 9.82
C VAL A 276 -11.09 -12.51 9.18
N ASP A 277 -11.82 -12.37 8.07
CA ASP A 277 -11.97 -11.10 7.37
C ASP A 277 -12.96 -10.18 8.11
N ARG A 278 -12.41 -9.34 8.98
CA ARG A 278 -13.14 -8.30 9.75
C ARG A 278 -13.67 -7.17 8.85
N GLY A 279 -13.05 -6.98 7.69
CA GLY A 279 -13.42 -5.98 6.69
C GLY A 279 -14.18 -6.55 5.51
N ALA A 280 -13.84 -6.13 4.29
CA ALA A 280 -14.30 -6.77 3.06
C ALA A 280 -13.94 -8.26 3.03
N SER A 281 -14.82 -9.10 2.46
CA SER A 281 -14.53 -10.54 2.26
C SER A 281 -15.04 -11.11 0.93
N TRP A 282 -15.86 -10.37 0.17
CA TRP A 282 -16.47 -10.85 -1.08
C TRP A 282 -16.03 -10.03 -2.28
N ILE A 283 -15.86 -10.72 -3.41
CA ILE A 283 -16.08 -10.15 -4.74
C ILE A 283 -17.50 -10.54 -5.14
N HIS A 284 -18.37 -9.54 -5.25
CA HIS A 284 -19.75 -9.71 -5.71
C HIS A 284 -19.77 -9.71 -7.23
N GLY A 285 -20.13 -10.85 -7.83
CA GLY A 285 -20.13 -11.06 -9.28
C GLY A 285 -18.74 -11.13 -9.90
N LEU A 286 -18.47 -12.16 -10.70
CA LEU A 286 -17.19 -12.32 -11.40
C LEU A 286 -17.18 -11.75 -12.81
N ILE A 287 -18.34 -11.66 -13.48
CA ILE A 287 -18.44 -11.32 -14.90
C ILE A 287 -18.43 -9.80 -15.06
N GLY A 288 -17.36 -9.28 -15.65
CA GLY A 288 -17.17 -7.83 -15.83
C GLY A 288 -16.56 -7.13 -14.62
N ASN A 289 -16.36 -7.82 -13.50
CA ASN A 289 -15.70 -7.27 -12.32
C ASN A 289 -14.21 -7.02 -12.60
N PRO A 290 -13.69 -5.79 -12.38
CA PRO A 290 -12.27 -5.49 -12.61
C PRO A 290 -11.33 -6.22 -11.64
N LEU A 291 -11.82 -6.75 -10.51
CA LEU A 291 -11.01 -7.52 -9.57
C LEU A 291 -10.74 -8.95 -10.08
N THR A 292 -11.65 -9.56 -10.83
CA THR A 292 -11.50 -10.93 -11.33
C THR A 292 -10.17 -11.13 -12.09
N PRO A 293 -9.89 -10.40 -13.19
CA PRO A 293 -8.63 -10.60 -13.92
C PRO A 293 -7.40 -10.23 -13.09
N LEU A 294 -7.54 -9.31 -12.12
CA LEU A 294 -6.46 -8.90 -11.25
C LEU A 294 -6.07 -10.01 -10.26
N VAL A 295 -7.06 -10.57 -9.57
CA VAL A 295 -6.91 -11.67 -8.61
C VAL A 295 -6.35 -12.91 -9.30
N GLU A 296 -6.85 -13.23 -10.49
CA GLU A 296 -6.32 -14.30 -11.35
C GLU A 296 -4.85 -14.06 -11.71
N SER A 297 -4.49 -12.85 -12.15
CA SER A 297 -3.10 -12.53 -12.52
C SER A 297 -2.12 -12.60 -11.34
N LEU A 298 -2.61 -12.35 -10.13
CA LEU A 298 -1.85 -12.45 -8.88
C LEU A 298 -1.83 -13.88 -8.32
N ASN A 299 -2.50 -14.84 -8.97
CA ASN A 299 -2.69 -16.21 -8.48
C ASN A 299 -3.25 -16.26 -7.04
N ILE A 300 -4.12 -15.32 -6.69
CA ILE A 300 -4.76 -15.32 -5.37
C ILE A 300 -5.86 -16.37 -5.38
N ARG A 301 -5.84 -17.26 -4.39
CA ARG A 301 -6.85 -18.30 -4.24
C ARG A 301 -8.19 -17.68 -3.85
N THR A 302 -9.23 -18.07 -4.56
CA THR A 302 -10.62 -17.76 -4.25
C THR A 302 -11.42 -19.04 -4.04
N LEU A 303 -12.52 -18.93 -3.29
CA LEU A 303 -13.52 -19.99 -3.10
C LEU A 303 -14.89 -19.40 -3.43
N GLU A 304 -15.70 -20.16 -4.13
CA GLU A 304 -17.08 -19.77 -4.42
C GLU A 304 -17.88 -19.70 -3.12
N PHE A 305 -18.60 -18.58 -2.94
CA PHE A 305 -19.53 -18.36 -1.85
C PHE A 305 -20.69 -17.47 -2.35
N THR A 306 -21.51 -18.00 -3.25
CA THR A 306 -22.66 -17.28 -3.84
C THR A 306 -23.87 -17.31 -2.90
N VAL A 307 -23.66 -16.81 -1.67
CA VAL A 307 -24.70 -16.32 -0.75
C VAL A 307 -24.15 -15.06 -0.11
N GLY A 308 -24.27 -13.95 -0.84
CA GLY A 308 -24.03 -12.62 -0.29
C GLY A 308 -25.06 -12.31 0.81
N ALA A 309 -24.78 -11.26 1.59
CA ALA A 309 -25.61 -10.91 2.75
C ALA A 309 -27.12 -10.82 2.36
N TYR A 310 -27.40 -10.05 1.31
CA TYR A 310 -28.74 -9.67 0.88
C TYR A 310 -29.43 -10.62 -0.11
N GLN A 311 -28.81 -11.71 -0.55
CA GLN A 311 -29.41 -12.60 -1.54
C GLN A 311 -30.54 -13.43 -0.92
N ALA A 312 -31.72 -13.46 -1.55
CA ALA A 312 -32.84 -14.28 -1.10
C ALA A 312 -32.56 -15.79 -1.24
N GLY A 313 -31.91 -16.20 -2.34
CA GLY A 313 -31.59 -17.60 -2.66
C GLY A 313 -30.34 -17.74 -3.53
N GLY A 314 -30.25 -18.84 -4.30
CA GLY A 314 -29.15 -19.11 -5.23
C GLY A 314 -28.21 -20.26 -4.80
N ARG A 315 -28.16 -20.55 -3.51
CA ARG A 315 -27.52 -21.75 -2.91
C ARG A 315 -28.40 -22.29 -1.79
N PRO A 316 -28.14 -23.52 -1.28
CA PRO A 316 -28.91 -24.07 -0.19
C PRO A 316 -28.82 -23.21 1.09
N ILE A 317 -29.97 -22.75 1.56
CA ILE A 317 -30.14 -21.98 2.81
C ILE A 317 -31.13 -22.72 3.70
N SER A 318 -30.82 -22.86 4.99
CA SER A 318 -31.78 -23.35 5.98
C SER A 318 -32.71 -22.22 6.42
N ASN A 319 -33.90 -22.15 5.84
CA ASN A 319 -34.90 -21.14 6.18
C ASN A 319 -35.80 -21.58 7.33
N PHE A 320 -36.12 -20.67 8.24
CA PHE A 320 -37.02 -20.83 9.37
C PHE A 320 -38.13 -19.79 9.29
N ASP A 321 -39.35 -20.15 9.68
CA ASP A 321 -40.48 -19.22 9.70
C ASP A 321 -40.54 -18.37 10.99
N ALA A 322 -41.55 -17.53 11.10
CA ALA A 322 -41.74 -16.61 12.22
C ALA A 322 -41.96 -17.33 13.57
N ASN A 323 -42.30 -18.62 13.54
CA ASN A 323 -42.45 -19.46 14.73
C ASN A 323 -41.19 -20.29 15.02
N ASN A 324 -40.11 -20.06 14.27
CA ASN A 324 -38.84 -20.79 14.34
C ASN A 324 -38.93 -22.24 13.84
N GLU A 325 -39.90 -22.55 12.98
CA GLU A 325 -40.01 -23.89 12.37
C GLU A 325 -39.27 -23.91 11.02
N PRO A 326 -38.49 -24.96 10.71
CA PRO A 326 -37.79 -25.07 9.44
C PRO A 326 -38.78 -25.15 8.26
N LEU A 327 -38.47 -24.45 7.18
CA LEU A 327 -39.22 -24.53 5.93
C LEU A 327 -38.79 -25.79 5.16
N ASP A 328 -39.78 -26.52 4.64
CA ASP A 328 -39.52 -27.53 3.61
C ASP A 328 -39.20 -26.87 2.26
N THR A 329 -38.77 -27.67 1.28
CA THR A 329 -38.43 -27.18 -0.07
C THR A 329 -39.57 -26.40 -0.70
N ARG A 330 -40.82 -26.88 -0.61
CA ARG A 330 -41.97 -26.24 -1.23
C ARG A 330 -42.26 -24.86 -0.62
N ARG A 331 -42.13 -24.73 0.71
CA ARG A 331 -42.31 -23.46 1.41
C ARG A 331 -41.17 -22.49 1.12
N THR A 332 -39.94 -23.01 0.99
CA THR A 332 -38.77 -22.23 0.58
C THR A 332 -38.95 -21.68 -0.83
N ASP A 333 -39.32 -22.51 -1.79
CA ASP A 333 -39.56 -22.11 -3.18
C ASP A 333 -40.65 -21.04 -3.27
N ALA A 334 -41.76 -21.21 -2.52
CA ALA A 334 -42.83 -20.22 -2.48
C ALA A 334 -42.37 -18.87 -1.88
N TRP A 335 -41.51 -18.88 -0.86
CA TRP A 335 -40.95 -17.65 -0.31
C TRP A 335 -39.97 -16.97 -1.28
N LEU A 336 -39.18 -17.75 -2.03
CA LEU A 336 -38.30 -17.20 -3.07
C LEU A 336 -39.09 -16.55 -4.21
N GLU A 337 -40.21 -17.15 -4.62
CA GLU A 337 -41.14 -16.54 -5.58
C GLU A 337 -41.71 -15.22 -5.04
N ASP A 338 -42.06 -15.17 -3.75
CA ASP A 338 -42.55 -13.95 -3.09
C ASP A 338 -41.51 -12.84 -3.05
N ALA A 339 -40.27 -13.17 -2.68
CA ALA A 339 -39.16 -12.23 -2.65
C ALA A 339 -38.89 -11.68 -4.07
N SER A 340 -38.84 -12.54 -5.08
CA SER A 340 -38.63 -12.13 -6.48
C SER A 340 -39.75 -11.21 -6.99
N MET A 341 -41.01 -11.51 -6.66
CA MET A 341 -42.14 -10.66 -7.04
C MET A 341 -42.11 -9.31 -6.31
N ALA A 342 -41.71 -9.31 -5.03
CA ALA A 342 -41.56 -8.08 -4.26
C ALA A 342 -40.41 -7.20 -4.79
N ASP A 343 -39.31 -7.81 -5.22
CA ASP A 343 -38.18 -7.11 -5.86
C ASP A 343 -38.61 -6.46 -7.20
N GLU A 344 -39.37 -7.15 -8.05
CA GLU A 344 -39.92 -6.57 -9.30
C GLU A 344 -40.81 -5.34 -9.01
N LEU A 345 -41.70 -5.46 -8.01
CA LEU A 345 -42.57 -4.36 -7.60
C LEU A 345 -41.79 -3.20 -6.95
N LEU A 346 -40.68 -3.49 -6.29
CA LEU A 346 -39.81 -2.50 -5.69
C LEU A 346 -39.06 -1.71 -6.74
N ALA A 347 -38.53 -2.36 -7.78
CA ALA A 347 -37.93 -1.69 -8.92
C ALA A 347 -38.92 -0.70 -9.58
N ASP A 348 -40.17 -1.13 -9.80
CA ASP A 348 -41.24 -0.25 -10.30
C ASP A 348 -41.55 0.91 -9.35
N ALA A 349 -41.58 0.65 -8.03
CA ALA A 349 -41.83 1.67 -7.02
C ALA A 349 -40.70 2.72 -6.95
N ILE A 350 -39.45 2.29 -7.07
CA ILE A 350 -38.26 3.15 -7.13
C ILE A 350 -38.31 4.01 -8.39
N ALA A 351 -38.49 3.40 -9.56
CA ALA A 351 -38.58 4.12 -10.84
C ALA A 351 -39.69 5.19 -10.85
N ALA A 352 -40.78 4.95 -10.11
CA ALA A 352 -41.89 5.88 -9.96
C ALA A 352 -41.74 6.86 -8.77
N SER A 353 -40.62 6.86 -8.05
CA SER A 353 -40.37 7.74 -6.91
C SER A 353 -39.68 9.04 -7.35
N ALA A 354 -40.09 10.17 -6.75
CA ALA A 354 -39.44 11.45 -7.02
C ALA A 354 -38.06 11.51 -6.35
N PRO A 355 -37.08 12.26 -6.88
CA PRO A 355 -35.80 12.49 -6.20
C PRO A 355 -36.01 13.01 -4.77
N GLY A 356 -35.24 12.50 -3.80
CA GLY A 356 -35.40 12.84 -2.38
C GLY A 356 -36.52 12.08 -1.67
N THR A 357 -37.18 11.12 -2.34
CA THR A 357 -38.03 10.13 -1.66
C THR A 357 -37.13 9.14 -0.95
N ASN A 358 -37.42 8.77 0.30
CA ASN A 358 -36.63 7.74 0.98
C ASN A 358 -37.01 6.33 0.51
N TYR A 359 -36.07 5.40 0.62
CA TYR A 359 -36.22 4.02 0.16
C TYR A 359 -37.34 3.28 0.90
N ALA A 360 -37.53 3.56 2.20
CA ALA A 360 -38.63 3.02 3.00
C ALA A 360 -40.00 3.27 2.34
N HIS A 361 -40.22 4.44 1.74
CA HIS A 361 -41.47 4.73 1.04
C HIS A 361 -41.65 3.87 -0.21
N ALA A 362 -40.57 3.59 -0.96
CA ALA A 362 -40.62 2.69 -2.10
C ALA A 362 -40.94 1.25 -1.66
N VAL A 363 -40.33 0.78 -0.57
CA VAL A 363 -40.63 -0.52 0.06
C VAL A 363 -42.10 -0.62 0.45
N GLU A 364 -42.66 0.38 1.15
CA GLU A 364 -44.08 0.38 1.53
C GLU A 364 -45.00 0.33 0.31
N ARG A 365 -44.65 1.02 -0.78
CA ARG A 365 -45.42 0.98 -2.05
C ARG A 365 -45.36 -0.41 -2.68
N ALA A 366 -44.20 -1.04 -2.72
CA ALA A 366 -44.02 -2.38 -3.27
C ALA A 366 -44.81 -3.43 -2.47
N VAL A 367 -44.68 -3.41 -1.14
CA VAL A 367 -45.40 -4.32 -0.23
C VAL A 367 -46.91 -4.10 -0.27
N ALA A 368 -47.37 -2.85 -0.45
CA ALA A 368 -48.78 -2.57 -0.66
C ALA A 368 -49.30 -3.17 -1.98
N ALA A 369 -48.52 -3.07 -3.06
CA ALA A 369 -48.84 -3.58 -4.40
C ALA A 369 -48.75 -5.11 -4.51
N PHE A 370 -47.95 -5.77 -3.67
CA PHE A 370 -47.80 -7.22 -3.64
C PHE A 370 -49.14 -7.89 -3.27
N ASP A 371 -49.70 -8.71 -4.16
CA ASP A 371 -51.00 -9.36 -3.94
C ASP A 371 -50.86 -10.65 -3.11
N ALA A 372 -50.68 -10.47 -1.80
CA ALA A 372 -50.55 -11.55 -0.85
C ALA A 372 -51.26 -11.26 0.48
N ASP A 373 -51.40 -12.29 1.32
CA ASP A 373 -51.94 -12.13 2.67
C ASP A 373 -50.98 -11.33 3.57
N ALA A 374 -51.48 -10.94 4.74
CA ALA A 374 -50.72 -10.11 5.68
C ALA A 374 -49.46 -10.81 6.24
N ALA A 375 -49.40 -12.15 6.27
CA ALA A 375 -48.23 -12.86 6.77
C ALA A 375 -47.11 -12.85 5.74
N ARG A 376 -47.42 -13.16 4.47
CA ARG A 376 -46.47 -13.09 3.36
C ARG A 376 -45.96 -11.66 3.14
N LYS A 377 -46.86 -10.66 3.20
CA LYS A 377 -46.47 -9.24 3.16
C LYS A 377 -45.45 -8.85 4.23
N ARG A 378 -45.62 -9.34 5.46
CA ARG A 378 -44.65 -9.08 6.54
C ARG A 378 -43.29 -9.71 6.26
N GLN A 379 -43.25 -10.92 5.70
CA GLN A 379 -41.99 -11.60 5.38
C GLN A 379 -41.20 -10.88 4.29
N VAL A 380 -41.85 -10.46 3.21
CA VAL A 380 -41.15 -9.70 2.15
C VAL A 380 -40.75 -8.30 2.63
N HIS A 381 -41.59 -7.64 3.44
CA HIS A 381 -41.26 -6.33 4.02
C HIS A 381 -40.00 -6.39 4.90
N GLU A 382 -39.92 -7.38 5.79
CA GLU A 382 -38.73 -7.63 6.61
C GLU A 382 -37.50 -7.97 5.78
N PHE A 383 -37.65 -8.82 4.76
CA PHE A 383 -36.55 -9.16 3.87
C PHE A 383 -35.97 -7.90 3.19
N LEU A 384 -36.82 -7.04 2.63
CA LEU A 384 -36.41 -5.79 1.99
C LEU A 384 -35.78 -4.79 2.99
N HIS A 385 -36.27 -4.76 4.22
CA HIS A 385 -35.69 -3.96 5.29
C HIS A 385 -34.26 -4.40 5.61
N HIS A 386 -34.06 -5.68 5.95
CA HIS A 386 -32.73 -6.20 6.29
C HIS A 386 -31.76 -6.16 5.11
N ARG A 387 -32.25 -6.40 3.89
CA ARG A 387 -31.47 -6.21 2.67
C ARG A 387 -30.89 -4.79 2.59
N THR A 388 -31.66 -3.76 2.96
CA THR A 388 -31.17 -2.37 2.96
C THR A 388 -30.08 -2.16 4.03
N GLU A 389 -30.28 -2.70 5.23
CA GLU A 389 -29.29 -2.63 6.32
C GLU A 389 -27.98 -3.32 5.95
N GLU A 390 -28.05 -4.44 5.23
CA GLU A 390 -26.89 -5.19 4.79
C GLU A 390 -26.19 -4.58 3.58
N GLN A 391 -26.93 -4.04 2.62
CA GLN A 391 -26.37 -3.39 1.43
C GLN A 391 -25.74 -2.02 1.76
N CYS A 392 -26.38 -1.23 2.63
CA CYS A 392 -25.97 0.17 2.89
C CYS A 392 -25.36 0.40 4.28
N GLY A 393 -25.53 -0.52 5.23
CA GLY A 393 -25.21 -0.23 6.64
C GLY A 393 -26.07 0.90 7.21
N ALA A 394 -27.28 1.10 6.67
CA ALA A 394 -28.18 2.21 7.01
C ALA A 394 -29.64 1.76 7.02
N GLU A 395 -30.50 2.48 7.74
CA GLU A 395 -31.94 2.21 7.70
C GLU A 395 -32.53 2.66 6.36
N SER A 396 -33.56 1.97 5.86
CA SER A 396 -34.22 2.32 4.59
C SER A 396 -34.84 3.73 4.58
N SER A 397 -35.11 4.33 5.74
CA SER A 397 -35.55 5.73 5.84
C SER A 397 -34.43 6.74 5.62
N GLU A 398 -33.17 6.35 5.75
CA GLU A 398 -31.99 7.22 5.58
C GLU A 398 -31.49 7.22 4.14
N VAL A 399 -31.79 6.17 3.37
CA VAL A 399 -31.34 5.96 1.98
C VAL A 399 -32.32 6.62 1.00
N ASP A 400 -31.81 7.26 -0.06
CA ASP A 400 -32.66 7.74 -1.16
C ASP A 400 -33.28 6.55 -1.92
N ALA A 401 -34.49 6.69 -2.45
CA ALA A 401 -35.16 5.64 -3.21
C ALA A 401 -34.33 5.22 -4.44
N HIS A 402 -33.60 6.15 -5.05
CA HIS A 402 -32.69 5.89 -6.17
C HIS A 402 -31.24 5.62 -5.71
N GLY A 403 -31.03 5.46 -4.41
CA GLY A 403 -29.70 5.29 -3.81
C GLY A 403 -29.20 3.85 -3.79
N LEU A 404 -30.10 2.89 -3.98
CA LEU A 404 -29.81 1.48 -4.20
C LEU A 404 -30.00 1.21 -5.69
N ASP A 405 -28.99 1.54 -6.49
CA ASP A 405 -28.95 1.07 -7.87
C ASP A 405 -28.54 -0.40 -7.84
N GLU A 406 -29.44 -1.29 -8.26
CA GLU A 406 -29.22 -2.75 -8.26
C GLU A 406 -28.36 -3.19 -9.45
N ASP A 407 -27.24 -2.52 -9.68
CA ASP A 407 -26.25 -2.97 -10.67
C ASP A 407 -25.52 -4.20 -10.11
N ILE A 408 -26.21 -5.34 -10.19
CA ILE A 408 -25.65 -6.64 -9.82
C ILE A 408 -24.66 -7.03 -10.90
N ILE A 409 -23.38 -7.05 -10.55
CA ILE A 409 -22.35 -7.68 -11.38
C ILE A 409 -22.70 -9.17 -11.51
N GLU A 410 -22.84 -9.65 -12.74
CA GLU A 410 -23.27 -11.03 -13.00
C GLU A 410 -22.22 -12.07 -12.56
N GLY A 411 -22.68 -13.30 -12.31
CA GLY A 411 -21.85 -14.46 -12.02
C GLY A 411 -21.77 -14.81 -10.53
N ASP A 412 -20.99 -15.86 -10.24
CA ASP A 412 -20.78 -16.32 -8.87
C ASP A 412 -20.08 -15.27 -8.01
N GLU A 413 -20.23 -15.37 -6.70
CA GLU A 413 -19.47 -14.56 -5.75
C GLU A 413 -18.35 -15.40 -5.14
N VAL A 414 -17.25 -14.75 -4.79
CA VAL A 414 -16.10 -15.45 -4.21
C VAL A 414 -15.56 -14.76 -2.97
N VAL A 415 -15.05 -15.58 -2.07
CA VAL A 415 -14.30 -15.19 -0.88
C VAL A 415 -12.84 -15.61 -1.01
N PHE A 416 -12.00 -15.16 -0.07
CA PHE A 416 -10.56 -15.40 -0.08
C PHE A 416 -10.22 -16.33 1.09
N PRO A 417 -10.01 -17.63 0.85
CA PRO A 417 -9.67 -18.59 1.92
C PRO A 417 -8.39 -18.24 2.67
N ASP A 418 -7.48 -17.51 2.04
CA ASP A 418 -6.24 -17.05 2.65
C ASP A 418 -6.37 -15.62 3.20
N GLY A 419 -7.57 -15.01 3.18
CA GLY A 419 -7.89 -13.67 3.65
C GLY A 419 -7.87 -12.59 2.56
N TYR A 420 -8.84 -11.69 2.61
CA TYR A 420 -9.06 -10.63 1.62
C TYR A 420 -7.93 -9.59 1.59
N ASP A 421 -7.20 -9.42 2.69
CA ASP A 421 -6.04 -8.52 2.79
C ASP A 421 -4.84 -8.95 1.91
N THR A 422 -4.90 -10.15 1.32
CA THR A 422 -3.85 -10.65 0.42
C THR A 422 -3.69 -9.74 -0.79
N LEU A 423 -4.78 -9.23 -1.35
CA LEU A 423 -4.76 -8.33 -2.50
C LEU A 423 -3.96 -7.04 -2.23
N PRO A 424 -4.28 -6.22 -1.21
CA PRO A 424 -3.53 -5.00 -0.92
C PRO A 424 -2.11 -5.32 -0.47
N ARG A 425 -1.85 -6.44 0.22
CA ARG A 425 -0.48 -6.85 0.58
C ARG A 425 0.40 -7.09 -0.65
N MET A 426 -0.09 -7.83 -1.64
CA MET A 426 0.64 -8.07 -2.90
C MET A 426 0.87 -6.78 -3.69
N LEU A 427 -0.15 -5.90 -3.75
CA LEU A 427 -0.03 -4.60 -4.43
C LEU A 427 0.78 -3.55 -3.65
N ALA A 428 1.02 -3.76 -2.36
CA ALA A 428 1.88 -2.90 -1.55
C ALA A 428 3.37 -3.25 -1.66
N GLU A 429 3.71 -4.43 -2.20
CA GLU A 429 5.11 -4.88 -2.29
C GLU A 429 6.02 -3.85 -2.97
N GLY A 430 7.14 -3.55 -2.31
CA GLY A 430 8.12 -2.57 -2.76
C GLY A 430 7.73 -1.10 -2.54
N LEU A 431 6.48 -0.74 -2.24
CA LEU A 431 6.07 0.67 -2.03
C LEU A 431 6.66 1.26 -0.75
N ASP A 432 6.92 2.58 -0.74
CA ASP A 432 7.33 3.30 0.48
C ASP A 432 6.08 3.63 1.30
N ILE A 433 5.83 2.87 2.37
CA ILE A 433 4.67 3.03 3.24
C ILE A 433 5.14 3.34 4.66
N ARG A 434 4.69 4.48 5.20
CA ARG A 434 4.98 4.95 6.56
C ARG A 434 3.76 4.76 7.44
N LEU A 435 3.80 3.69 8.24
CA LEU A 435 2.76 3.34 9.21
C LEU A 435 2.84 4.24 10.45
N GLY A 436 1.73 4.38 11.17
CA GLY A 436 1.63 5.23 12.36
C GLY A 436 1.85 6.72 12.06
N ARG A 437 1.54 7.16 10.85
CA ARG A 437 1.68 8.55 10.38
C ARG A 437 0.32 9.14 10.09
N VAL A 438 -0.29 9.71 11.13
CA VAL A 438 -1.59 10.40 11.02
C VAL A 438 -1.37 11.77 10.38
N ALA A 439 -1.91 11.98 9.18
CA ALA A 439 -1.96 13.28 8.55
C ALA A 439 -2.94 14.19 9.30
N LYS A 440 -2.51 15.39 9.66
CA LYS A 440 -3.30 16.38 10.41
C LYS A 440 -3.57 17.65 9.61
N THR A 441 -2.62 18.07 8.77
CA THR A 441 -2.77 19.27 7.94
C THR A 441 -2.28 19.00 6.53
N ILE A 442 -3.04 19.46 5.54
CA ILE A 442 -2.68 19.46 4.12
C ILE A 442 -2.67 20.91 3.64
N GLU A 443 -1.46 21.48 3.54
CA GLU A 443 -1.19 22.86 3.16
C GLU A 443 -0.78 22.91 1.68
N ARG A 444 -1.62 23.50 0.82
CA ARG A 444 -1.26 23.74 -0.58
C ARG A 444 -0.34 24.95 -0.67
N THR A 445 0.83 24.75 -1.26
CA THR A 445 1.87 25.77 -1.39
C THR A 445 2.02 26.21 -2.84
N THR A 446 2.84 27.22 -3.11
CA THR A 446 3.16 27.63 -4.49
C THR A 446 3.95 26.57 -5.28
N ALA A 447 4.50 25.57 -4.61
CA ALA A 447 5.33 24.52 -5.20
C ALA A 447 4.65 23.14 -5.23
N GLY A 448 3.39 23.04 -4.81
CA GLY A 448 2.66 21.78 -4.66
C GLY A 448 1.95 21.74 -3.31
N VAL A 449 2.34 20.80 -2.44
CA VAL A 449 1.67 20.56 -1.17
C VAL A 449 2.64 20.16 -0.07
N ARG A 450 2.31 20.54 1.16
CA ARG A 450 2.96 20.09 2.39
C ARG A 450 1.94 19.36 3.27
N VAL A 451 2.20 18.10 3.55
CA VAL A 451 1.43 17.30 4.49
C VAL A 451 2.15 17.28 5.83
N ARG A 452 1.46 17.64 6.91
CA ARG A 452 2.00 17.58 8.27
C ARG A 452 1.33 16.46 9.05
N THR A 453 2.17 15.67 9.69
CA THR A 453 1.79 14.70 10.73
C THR A 453 2.13 15.30 12.09
N GLU A 454 1.91 14.56 13.18
CA GLU A 454 2.27 15.03 14.53
C GLU A 454 3.79 15.22 14.72
N SER A 455 4.61 14.44 14.02
CA SER A 455 6.06 14.43 14.21
C SER A 455 6.88 14.86 13.00
N GLU A 456 6.31 14.79 11.79
CA GLU A 456 7.02 14.92 10.52
C GLU A 456 6.22 15.75 9.51
N SER A 457 6.92 16.32 8.51
CA SER A 457 6.31 17.02 7.38
C SER A 457 6.84 16.45 6.07
N PHE A 458 5.98 16.39 5.06
CA PHE A 458 6.26 15.82 3.75
C PHE A 458 5.86 16.83 2.67
N ASP A 459 6.80 17.20 1.81
CA ASP A 459 6.57 18.10 0.67
C ASP A 459 6.54 17.28 -0.64
N ALA A 460 5.56 17.57 -1.50
CA ALA A 460 5.41 16.92 -2.81
C ALA A 460 4.72 17.85 -3.83
N ALA A 461 4.76 17.46 -5.12
CA ALA A 461 4.03 18.17 -6.17
C ALA A 461 2.52 17.91 -6.09
N HIS A 462 2.13 16.67 -5.77
CA HIS A 462 0.73 16.25 -5.62
C HIS A 462 0.47 15.55 -4.29
N VAL A 463 -0.77 15.64 -3.81
CA VAL A 463 -1.30 14.79 -2.72
C VAL A 463 -2.54 14.06 -3.19
N VAL A 464 -2.66 12.80 -2.81
CA VAL A 464 -3.85 11.99 -3.03
C VAL A 464 -4.44 11.60 -1.67
N VAL A 465 -5.62 12.11 -1.38
CA VAL A 465 -6.34 11.84 -0.13
C VAL A 465 -7.25 10.65 -0.34
N THR A 466 -6.98 9.57 0.42
CA THR A 466 -7.76 8.32 0.34
C THR A 466 -8.36 7.88 1.67
N VAL A 467 -8.47 8.81 2.61
CA VAL A 467 -9.12 8.56 3.89
C VAL A 467 -10.62 8.28 3.71
N PRO A 468 -11.23 7.46 4.57
CA PRO A 468 -12.67 7.18 4.49
C PRO A 468 -13.54 8.43 4.63
N LEU A 469 -14.74 8.40 4.05
CA LEU A 469 -15.71 9.51 4.11
C LEU A 469 -16.01 9.93 5.55
N GLY A 470 -16.13 8.98 6.47
CA GLY A 470 -16.36 9.28 7.90
C GLY A 470 -15.26 10.15 8.52
N VAL A 471 -13.99 9.97 8.12
CA VAL A 471 -12.85 10.80 8.56
C VAL A 471 -12.95 12.22 7.98
N LEU A 472 -13.38 12.35 6.72
CA LEU A 472 -13.62 13.66 6.10
C LEU A 472 -14.76 14.42 6.79
N LYS A 473 -15.87 13.75 7.07
CA LYS A 473 -17.02 14.32 7.80
C LYS A 473 -16.66 14.76 9.22
N ALA A 474 -15.77 14.03 9.89
CA ALA A 474 -15.31 14.40 11.23
C ALA A 474 -14.40 15.64 11.25
N GLY A 475 -13.85 16.04 10.10
CA GLY A 475 -12.93 17.17 10.02
C GLY A 475 -11.58 16.87 10.69
N ASP A 476 -11.15 15.61 10.72
CA ASP A 476 -9.90 15.19 11.38
C ASP A 476 -8.62 15.71 10.67
N ILE A 477 -8.76 16.21 9.43
CA ILE A 477 -7.69 16.77 8.60
C ILE A 477 -8.02 18.23 8.28
N ASP A 478 -7.11 19.13 8.62
CA ASP A 478 -7.18 20.54 8.27
C ASP A 478 -6.65 20.78 6.84
N PHE A 479 -7.45 21.43 6.01
CA PHE A 479 -7.09 21.77 4.62
C PHE A 479 -6.83 23.27 4.53
N ASP A 480 -5.62 23.65 4.10
CA ASP A 480 -5.24 25.05 3.90
C ASP A 480 -4.83 25.31 2.43
N PRO A 481 -5.54 26.17 1.68
CA PRO A 481 -6.81 26.79 2.03
C PRO A 481 -7.94 25.74 2.21
N PRO A 482 -9.12 26.13 2.72
CA PRO A 482 -10.26 25.22 2.82
C PRO A 482 -10.66 24.58 1.49
N LEU A 483 -11.32 23.42 1.57
CA LEU A 483 -11.89 22.75 0.40
C LEU A 483 -13.03 23.58 -0.21
N PRO A 484 -13.25 23.52 -1.54
CA PRO A 484 -14.39 24.13 -2.19
C PRO A 484 -15.74 23.74 -1.57
N GLU A 485 -16.71 24.64 -1.60
CA GLU A 485 -18.08 24.39 -1.10
C GLU A 485 -18.75 23.21 -1.82
N THR A 486 -18.47 23.01 -3.10
CA THR A 486 -18.98 21.88 -3.89
C THR A 486 -18.56 20.53 -3.30
N ILE A 487 -17.29 20.40 -2.89
CA ILE A 487 -16.74 19.17 -2.29
C ILE A 487 -17.26 19.00 -0.87
N THR A 488 -17.21 20.06 -0.04
CA THR A 488 -17.65 19.96 1.36
C THR A 488 -19.15 19.67 1.48
N ALA A 489 -20.00 20.29 0.64
CA ALA A 489 -21.42 20.00 0.64
C ALA A 489 -21.74 18.58 0.17
N ALA A 490 -20.96 18.01 -0.76
CA ALA A 490 -21.09 16.61 -1.18
C ALA A 490 -20.64 15.63 -0.08
N ILE A 491 -19.53 15.94 0.62
CA ILE A 491 -19.08 15.19 1.81
C ILE A 491 -20.18 15.16 2.87
N GLU A 492 -20.89 16.28 3.10
CA GLU A 492 -21.99 16.34 4.06
C GLU A 492 -23.22 15.54 3.62
N ARG A 493 -23.60 15.60 2.34
CA ARG A 493 -24.79 14.92 1.81
C ARG A 493 -24.66 13.40 1.77
N ILE A 494 -23.53 12.86 1.31
CA ILE A 494 -23.37 11.40 1.19
C ILE A 494 -23.41 10.77 2.59
N GLY A 495 -24.11 9.65 2.73
CA GLY A 495 -24.22 8.90 3.97
C GLY A 495 -22.98 8.06 4.27
N MET A 496 -22.69 7.84 5.55
CA MET A 496 -21.68 6.87 5.99
C MET A 496 -22.36 5.80 6.84
N GLY A 497 -22.45 4.59 6.28
CA GLY A 497 -23.11 3.45 6.91
C GLY A 497 -22.28 2.84 8.03
N VAL A 498 -22.95 2.09 8.92
CA VAL A 498 -22.32 1.24 9.92
C VAL A 498 -22.81 -0.18 9.70
N PHE A 499 -21.86 -1.06 9.45
CA PHE A 499 -22.07 -2.47 9.17
C PHE A 499 -20.95 -3.29 9.81
N ASN A 500 -21.33 -4.10 10.80
CA ASN A 500 -20.41 -4.85 11.65
C ASN A 500 -20.59 -6.35 11.48
N LYS A 501 -19.48 -7.08 11.67
CA LYS A 501 -19.40 -8.54 11.57
C LYS A 501 -19.24 -9.16 12.94
N ILE A 502 -20.00 -10.23 13.18
CA ILE A 502 -19.94 -11.03 14.38
C ILE A 502 -19.66 -12.48 13.97
N PHE A 503 -18.44 -12.93 14.22
CA PHE A 503 -18.03 -14.32 14.00
C PHE A 503 -18.12 -15.07 15.32
N LEU A 504 -18.76 -16.25 15.32
CA LEU A 504 -18.85 -17.14 16.47
C LEU A 504 -18.31 -18.52 16.10
N ARG A 505 -17.26 -18.97 16.80
CA ARG A 505 -16.76 -20.35 16.69
C ARG A 505 -17.47 -21.24 17.72
N PHE A 506 -17.96 -22.38 17.29
CA PHE A 506 -18.60 -23.39 18.13
C PHE A 506 -17.70 -24.62 18.30
N PRO A 507 -17.87 -25.40 19.38
CA PRO A 507 -17.12 -26.65 19.58
C PRO A 507 -17.50 -27.73 18.57
N GLU A 508 -18.73 -27.68 18.05
CA GLU A 508 -19.25 -28.60 17.04
C GLU A 508 -20.30 -27.90 16.18
N ARG A 509 -20.52 -28.43 14.98
CA ARG A 509 -21.56 -27.96 14.06
C ARG A 509 -22.92 -28.50 14.52
N PHE A 510 -23.86 -27.59 14.81
CA PHE A 510 -25.25 -27.93 15.18
C PHE A 510 -26.27 -27.69 14.06
N TRP A 511 -25.86 -27.03 12.98
CA TRP A 511 -26.69 -26.75 11.80
C TRP A 511 -26.51 -27.80 10.71
N ALA A 512 -27.36 -27.76 9.68
CA ALA A 512 -27.35 -28.73 8.58
C ALA A 512 -26.03 -28.69 7.78
N ASP A 513 -25.61 -29.83 7.24
CA ASP A 513 -24.50 -29.89 6.29
C ASP A 513 -24.92 -29.44 4.90
N GLY A 514 -23.98 -28.82 4.16
CA GLY A 514 -24.18 -28.43 2.77
C GLY A 514 -25.06 -27.18 2.56
N VAL A 515 -25.35 -26.43 3.62
CA VAL A 515 -26.00 -25.12 3.54
C VAL A 515 -24.97 -24.00 3.70
N TYR A 516 -25.19 -22.90 3.00
CA TYR A 516 -24.31 -21.73 3.03
C TYR A 516 -24.74 -20.74 4.11
N ALA A 517 -26.04 -20.75 4.46
CA ALA A 517 -26.58 -19.88 5.50
C ALA A 517 -27.79 -20.50 6.22
N ILE A 518 -28.09 -19.94 7.38
CA ILE A 518 -29.30 -20.11 8.18
C ILE A 518 -30.05 -18.78 8.12
N ARG A 519 -31.36 -18.80 7.89
CA ARG A 519 -32.16 -17.58 7.84
C ARG A 519 -33.48 -17.72 8.60
N GLN A 520 -33.78 -16.73 9.42
CA GLN A 520 -35.06 -16.58 10.11
C GLN A 520 -35.93 -15.56 9.35
N LEU A 521 -37.17 -15.93 9.05
CA LEU A 521 -38.11 -15.12 8.27
C LEU A 521 -39.34 -14.74 9.10
N GLY A 522 -39.80 -13.50 8.98
CA GLY A 522 -41.12 -13.08 9.47
C GLY A 522 -41.15 -12.60 10.92
N SER A 523 -40.00 -12.27 11.53
CA SER A 523 -39.93 -11.73 12.87
C SER A 523 -39.33 -10.32 12.95
N PRO A 524 -40.14 -9.25 12.79
CA PRO A 524 -39.66 -7.87 12.75
C PRO A 524 -39.11 -7.33 14.08
N SER A 525 -39.12 -8.14 15.14
CA SER A 525 -38.57 -7.77 16.45
C SER A 525 -37.18 -8.37 16.71
N HIS A 526 -36.57 -9.05 15.74
CA HIS A 526 -35.30 -9.74 15.95
C HIS A 526 -34.13 -8.93 15.36
N PRO A 527 -33.07 -8.69 16.14
CA PRO A 527 -31.87 -8.00 15.64
C PRO A 527 -30.99 -8.87 14.73
N TRP A 528 -31.26 -10.17 14.63
CA TRP A 528 -30.47 -11.14 13.87
C TRP A 528 -31.39 -11.98 13.01
N HIS A 529 -31.07 -12.11 11.73
CA HIS A 529 -31.93 -12.76 10.74
C HIS A 529 -31.18 -13.75 9.83
N SER A 530 -29.88 -13.55 9.58
CA SER A 530 -29.05 -14.41 8.72
C SER A 530 -27.73 -14.79 9.40
N TRP A 531 -27.31 -16.06 9.28
CA TRP A 531 -26.02 -16.58 9.74
C TRP A 531 -25.36 -17.41 8.64
N TYR A 532 -24.14 -17.04 8.24
CA TYR A 532 -23.41 -17.64 7.12
C TYR A 532 -22.41 -18.66 7.65
N ASP A 533 -22.42 -19.86 7.07
CA ASP A 533 -21.49 -20.92 7.41
C ASP A 533 -20.13 -20.67 6.76
N VAL A 534 -19.18 -20.16 7.55
CA VAL A 534 -17.80 -19.89 7.11
C VAL A 534 -16.85 -21.01 7.51
N SER A 535 -17.36 -22.21 7.79
CA SER A 535 -16.53 -23.34 8.22
C SER A 535 -15.57 -23.82 7.14
N GLU A 536 -15.97 -23.78 5.86
CA GLU A 536 -15.09 -24.19 4.76
C GLU A 536 -13.89 -23.25 4.59
N ILE A 537 -14.08 -21.96 4.93
CA ILE A 537 -13.05 -20.92 4.88
C ILE A 537 -12.10 -21.05 6.07
N SER A 538 -12.66 -21.15 7.28
CA SER A 538 -11.90 -21.16 8.53
C SER A 538 -11.30 -22.52 8.90
N GLY A 539 -11.86 -23.62 8.37
CA GLY A 539 -11.57 -24.98 8.81
C GLY A 539 -12.19 -25.36 10.16
N GLU A 540 -13.02 -24.48 10.75
CA GLU A 540 -13.58 -24.61 12.09
C GLU A 540 -15.11 -24.43 12.06
N PRO A 541 -15.91 -25.03 12.96
CA PRO A 541 -17.36 -24.79 13.02
C PRO A 541 -17.65 -23.33 13.37
N MET A 542 -17.92 -22.49 12.37
CA MET A 542 -18.01 -21.05 12.54
C MET A 542 -19.17 -20.44 11.75
N LEU A 543 -19.93 -19.59 12.43
CA LEU A 543 -20.98 -18.77 11.82
C LEU A 543 -20.57 -17.30 11.83
N LEU A 544 -20.92 -16.60 10.75
CA LEU A 544 -20.84 -15.15 10.62
C LEU A 544 -22.26 -14.58 10.61
N THR A 545 -22.53 -13.52 11.36
CA THR A 545 -23.74 -12.70 11.21
C THR A 545 -23.38 -11.22 11.18
N PHE A 546 -24.34 -10.39 10.85
CA PHE A 546 -24.12 -8.97 10.60
C PHE A 546 -25.05 -8.09 11.43
N ALA A 547 -24.56 -6.89 11.76
CA ALA A 547 -25.37 -5.81 12.33
C ALA A 547 -25.16 -4.54 11.49
N GLY A 548 -26.21 -4.13 10.77
CA GLY A 548 -26.25 -2.92 9.96
C GLY A 548 -27.19 -1.86 10.52
N GLY A 549 -27.13 -0.64 10.00
CA GLY A 549 -28.11 0.40 10.29
C GLY A 549 -28.16 0.80 11.77
N ALA A 550 -29.37 0.97 12.30
CA ALA A 550 -29.56 1.34 13.71
C ALA A 550 -28.99 0.29 14.67
N TRP A 551 -29.20 -1.00 14.39
CA TRP A 551 -28.66 -2.08 15.21
C TRP A 551 -27.13 -2.11 15.16
N GLY A 552 -26.54 -1.92 13.97
CA GLY A 552 -25.10 -1.78 13.79
C GLY A 552 -24.48 -0.67 14.65
N ARG A 553 -25.17 0.47 14.78
CA ARG A 553 -24.75 1.60 15.64
C ARG A 553 -24.94 1.31 17.13
N GLU A 554 -25.98 0.57 17.50
CA GLU A 554 -26.26 0.22 18.90
C GLU A 554 -25.16 -0.69 19.47
N ILE A 555 -24.76 -1.72 18.72
CA ILE A 555 -23.76 -2.69 19.19
C ILE A 555 -22.35 -2.09 19.37
N GLU A 556 -22.05 -0.94 18.75
CA GLU A 556 -20.76 -0.24 18.93
C GLU A 556 -20.49 0.09 20.41
N SER A 557 -21.55 0.29 21.20
CA SER A 557 -21.48 0.65 22.62
C SER A 557 -21.73 -0.52 23.58
N MET A 558 -22.09 -1.69 23.05
CA MET A 558 -22.38 -2.89 23.86
C MET A 558 -21.11 -3.65 24.21
N ASP A 559 -21.15 -4.39 25.32
CA ASP A 559 -20.11 -5.35 25.68
C ASP A 559 -20.15 -6.58 24.74
N ASP A 560 -18.99 -7.16 24.43
CA ASP A 560 -18.89 -8.29 23.50
C ASP A 560 -19.75 -9.49 23.94
N GLU A 561 -19.79 -9.79 25.24
CA GLU A 561 -20.58 -10.90 25.77
C GLU A 561 -22.09 -10.69 25.62
N ASP A 562 -22.59 -9.45 25.75
CA ASP A 562 -24.01 -9.14 25.55
C ASP A 562 -24.42 -9.32 24.08
N ILE A 563 -23.51 -8.96 23.15
CA ILE A 563 -23.72 -9.19 21.71
C ILE A 563 -23.74 -10.69 21.43
N VAL A 564 -22.76 -11.43 21.94
CA VAL A 564 -22.67 -12.89 21.77
C VAL A 564 -23.92 -13.58 22.32
N ASP A 565 -24.34 -13.24 23.54
CA ASP A 565 -25.54 -13.79 24.18
C ASP A 565 -26.81 -13.48 23.38
N SER A 566 -26.92 -12.28 22.81
CA SER A 566 -28.01 -11.90 21.92
C SER A 566 -28.06 -12.77 20.66
N VAL A 567 -26.92 -12.97 19.98
CA VAL A 567 -26.82 -13.82 18.78
C VAL A 567 -27.15 -15.28 19.10
N VAL A 568 -26.56 -15.83 20.17
CA VAL A 568 -26.79 -17.21 20.60
C VAL A 568 -28.24 -17.42 21.01
N THR A 569 -28.86 -16.42 21.65
CA THR A 569 -30.28 -16.47 22.01
C THR A 569 -31.17 -16.57 20.77
N SER A 570 -30.87 -15.83 19.70
CA SER A 570 -31.59 -15.98 18.42
C SER A 570 -31.39 -17.35 17.79
N LEU A 571 -30.17 -17.89 17.77
CA LEU A 571 -29.91 -19.26 17.27
C LEU A 571 -30.66 -20.33 18.08
N ARG A 572 -30.74 -20.18 19.41
CA ARG A 572 -31.48 -21.08 20.30
C ARG A 572 -32.99 -21.05 20.08
N ARG A 573 -33.55 -19.98 19.50
CA ARG A 573 -34.97 -19.95 19.12
C ARG A 573 -35.26 -20.97 18.00
N MET A 574 -34.31 -21.15 17.08
CA MET A 574 -34.44 -22.08 15.94
C MET A 574 -33.97 -23.51 16.26
N TYR A 575 -32.87 -23.66 17.00
CA TYR A 575 -32.22 -24.96 17.23
C TYR A 575 -32.33 -25.47 18.68
N GLY A 576 -32.93 -24.69 19.58
CA GLY A 576 -33.12 -25.07 20.99
C GLY A 576 -31.80 -25.34 21.71
N ASP A 577 -31.81 -26.36 22.57
CA ASP A 577 -30.65 -26.76 23.38
C ASP A 577 -29.50 -27.38 22.57
N ALA A 578 -29.68 -27.59 21.26
CA ALA A 578 -28.61 -28.06 20.37
C ALA A 578 -27.53 -27.00 20.12
N VAL A 579 -27.78 -25.71 20.42
CA VAL A 579 -26.80 -24.64 20.26
C VAL A 579 -25.86 -24.60 21.47
N PRO A 580 -24.60 -25.05 21.34
CA PRO A 580 -23.63 -24.95 22.42
C PRO A 580 -23.19 -23.51 22.65
N SER A 581 -22.55 -23.23 23.79
CA SER A 581 -21.87 -21.96 23.97
C SER A 581 -20.71 -21.83 22.98
N PRO A 582 -20.51 -20.65 22.35
CA PRO A 582 -19.36 -20.43 21.50
C PRO A 582 -18.07 -20.48 22.30
N VAL A 583 -17.00 -20.96 21.65
CA VAL A 583 -15.66 -21.11 22.24
C VAL A 583 -14.72 -19.95 21.89
N ALA A 584 -15.09 -19.12 20.91
CA ALA A 584 -14.39 -17.90 20.52
C ALA A 584 -15.32 -16.99 19.72
N HIS A 585 -15.06 -15.68 19.72
CA HIS A 585 -15.79 -14.71 18.93
C HIS A 585 -14.87 -13.60 18.36
N TRP A 586 -15.30 -12.99 17.26
CA TRP A 586 -14.69 -11.79 16.69
C TRP A 586 -15.79 -10.80 16.32
N ILE A 587 -15.76 -9.62 16.92
CA ILE A 587 -16.75 -8.57 16.71
C ILE A 587 -16.04 -7.33 16.15
N THR A 588 -16.62 -6.70 15.14
CA THR A 588 -16.10 -5.45 14.56
C THR A 588 -16.87 -4.25 15.07
N ARG A 589 -16.20 -3.09 15.07
CA ARG A 589 -16.71 -1.79 15.52
C ARG A 589 -16.23 -0.69 14.58
N TRP A 590 -16.70 -0.75 13.34
CA TRP A 590 -16.23 0.15 12.27
C TRP A 590 -16.71 1.60 12.46
N GLY A 591 -17.86 1.79 13.12
CA GLY A 591 -18.39 3.11 13.49
C GLY A 591 -17.54 3.81 14.54
N ALA A 592 -17.07 3.08 15.56
CA ALA A 592 -16.20 3.63 16.61
C ALA A 592 -14.71 3.77 16.20
N ASP A 593 -14.30 3.10 15.12
CA ASP A 593 -12.91 3.17 14.63
C ASP A 593 -12.56 4.59 14.14
N GLU A 594 -11.59 5.24 14.80
CA GLU A 594 -11.23 6.64 14.52
C GLU A 594 -10.68 6.89 13.11
N PHE A 595 -10.13 5.87 12.44
CA PHE A 595 -9.57 5.98 11.08
C PHE A 595 -10.51 5.45 10.00
N SER A 596 -11.76 5.12 10.37
CA SER A 596 -12.82 4.73 9.42
C SER A 596 -14.11 5.52 9.63
N ARG A 597 -14.56 5.60 10.89
CA ARG A 597 -15.80 6.26 11.33
C ARG A 597 -17.03 5.80 10.54
N GLY A 598 -17.10 4.48 10.32
CA GLY A 598 -18.14 3.81 9.54
C GLY A 598 -17.56 2.72 8.64
N SER A 599 -18.47 2.00 7.97
CA SER A 599 -18.15 0.85 7.11
C SER A 599 -17.99 1.26 5.65
N TYR A 600 -18.98 1.89 5.02
CA TYR A 600 -18.94 2.35 3.63
C TYR A 600 -19.99 3.41 3.34
N SER A 601 -19.84 4.13 2.23
CA SER A 601 -20.77 5.19 1.86
C SER A 601 -22.10 4.65 1.32
N TYR A 602 -23.16 5.45 1.44
CA TYR A 602 -24.45 5.19 0.80
C TYR A 602 -25.06 6.52 0.32
N ILE A 603 -25.95 6.46 -0.66
CA ILE A 603 -26.69 7.64 -1.12
C ILE A 603 -27.81 7.94 -0.13
N ALA A 604 -27.56 8.92 0.74
CA ALA A 604 -28.57 9.38 1.70
C ALA A 604 -29.66 10.19 1.00
N VAL A 605 -30.81 10.34 1.65
CA VAL A 605 -31.90 11.20 1.14
C VAL A 605 -31.39 12.60 0.82
N GLY A 606 -31.54 13.00 -0.45
CA GLY A 606 -31.09 14.29 -0.95
C GLY A 606 -29.64 14.33 -1.45
N ALA A 607 -28.93 13.20 -1.43
CA ALA A 607 -27.67 13.00 -2.15
C ALA A 607 -27.93 12.35 -3.52
N SER A 608 -26.93 12.33 -4.38
CA SER A 608 -26.94 11.57 -5.64
C SER A 608 -25.55 11.05 -6.01
N HIS A 609 -25.46 10.21 -7.04
CA HIS A 609 -24.17 9.77 -7.57
C HIS A 609 -23.28 10.93 -8.04
N ASP A 610 -23.86 12.07 -8.44
CA ASP A 610 -23.10 13.29 -8.77
C ASP A 610 -22.31 13.81 -7.57
N ASP A 611 -22.73 13.52 -6.33
CA ASP A 611 -21.99 13.89 -5.13
C ASP A 611 -20.67 13.11 -5.01
N HIS A 612 -20.64 11.84 -5.44
CA HIS A 612 -19.38 11.08 -5.49
C HIS A 612 -18.39 11.69 -6.48
N ASP A 613 -18.90 12.13 -7.64
CA ASP A 613 -18.11 12.80 -8.65
C ASP A 613 -17.64 14.19 -8.20
N ALA A 614 -18.48 14.91 -7.45
CA ALA A 614 -18.12 16.19 -6.84
C ALA A 614 -16.97 16.03 -5.83
N ILE A 615 -16.98 15.00 -4.97
CA ILE A 615 -15.86 14.70 -4.06
C ILE A 615 -14.60 14.32 -4.86
N ALA A 616 -14.76 13.62 -5.98
CA ALA A 616 -13.64 13.18 -6.81
C ALA A 616 -12.92 14.33 -7.52
N GLU A 617 -13.47 15.54 -7.60
CA GLU A 617 -12.90 16.65 -8.37
C GLU A 617 -11.53 17.09 -7.81
N PRO A 618 -10.47 17.15 -8.63
CA PRO A 618 -9.17 17.62 -8.18
C PRO A 618 -9.21 19.11 -7.83
N VAL A 619 -8.47 19.51 -6.79
CA VAL A 619 -8.38 20.91 -6.38
C VAL A 619 -7.05 21.50 -6.81
N ALA A 620 -7.13 22.44 -7.76
CA ALA A 620 -5.99 23.17 -8.34
C ALA A 620 -4.91 22.24 -8.94
N ASP A 621 -5.30 21.07 -9.45
CA ASP A 621 -4.41 20.05 -10.02
C ASP A 621 -3.29 19.54 -9.09
N VAL A 622 -3.39 19.83 -7.79
CA VAL A 622 -2.41 19.46 -6.75
C VAL A 622 -2.98 18.47 -5.77
N LEU A 623 -4.23 18.67 -5.35
CA LEU A 623 -4.93 17.81 -4.40
C LEU A 623 -5.93 16.94 -5.14
N HIS A 624 -5.84 15.63 -4.97
CA HIS A 624 -6.73 14.66 -5.58
C HIS A 624 -7.42 13.81 -4.52
N PHE A 625 -8.64 13.35 -4.81
CA PHE A 625 -9.36 12.39 -3.97
C PHE A 625 -9.51 11.05 -4.68
N ALA A 626 -9.35 9.97 -3.91
CA ALA A 626 -9.67 8.61 -4.30
C ALA A 626 -10.22 7.84 -3.09
N GLY A 627 -10.85 6.70 -3.32
CA GLY A 627 -11.58 5.93 -2.32
C GLY A 627 -12.99 5.59 -2.82
N GLU A 628 -13.64 4.62 -2.18
CA GLU A 628 -14.98 4.16 -2.59
C GLU A 628 -16.02 5.28 -2.63
N ALA A 629 -15.96 6.22 -1.69
CA ALA A 629 -16.88 7.37 -1.65
C ALA A 629 -16.62 8.43 -2.74
N THR A 630 -15.74 8.15 -3.71
CA THR A 630 -15.39 9.04 -4.81
C THR A 630 -15.66 8.40 -6.17
N TYR A 631 -16.37 7.28 -6.22
CA TYR A 631 -16.60 6.50 -7.44
C TYR A 631 -18.09 6.20 -7.61
N GLY A 632 -18.81 7.10 -8.28
CA GLY A 632 -20.28 7.05 -8.34
C GLY A 632 -20.85 5.82 -9.05
N ALA A 633 -20.12 5.20 -9.98
CA ALA A 633 -20.62 4.03 -10.69
C ALA A 633 -20.71 2.76 -9.81
N GLU A 634 -19.82 2.63 -8.82
CA GLU A 634 -19.74 1.45 -7.96
C GLU A 634 -19.24 1.87 -6.56
N PRO A 635 -20.01 2.66 -5.80
CA PRO A 635 -19.62 3.12 -4.47
C PRO A 635 -19.59 1.97 -3.47
N ALA A 636 -19.07 2.19 -2.26
CA ALA A 636 -18.98 1.19 -1.18
C ALA A 636 -18.10 -0.05 -1.43
N THR A 637 -17.64 -0.30 -2.66
CA THR A 637 -16.92 -1.53 -3.01
C THR A 637 -15.40 -1.39 -3.07
N VAL A 638 -14.70 -2.53 -2.97
CA VAL A 638 -13.24 -2.61 -3.16
C VAL A 638 -12.85 -2.26 -4.59
N HIS A 639 -13.64 -2.67 -5.59
CA HIS A 639 -13.35 -2.36 -6.98
C HIS A 639 -13.57 -0.87 -7.29
N GLY A 640 -14.60 -0.23 -6.75
CA GLY A 640 -14.79 1.22 -6.84
C GLY A 640 -13.61 1.98 -6.22
N ALA A 641 -13.16 1.56 -5.04
CA ALA A 641 -11.95 2.12 -4.42
C ALA A 641 -10.69 1.91 -5.30
N LEU A 642 -10.48 0.72 -5.87
CA LEU A 642 -9.37 0.45 -6.77
C LEU A 642 -9.41 1.33 -8.04
N LEU A 643 -10.57 1.42 -8.69
CA LEU A 643 -10.77 2.23 -9.90
C LEU A 643 -10.61 3.73 -9.62
N SER A 644 -11.05 4.22 -8.46
CA SER A 644 -10.82 5.61 -8.07
C SER A 644 -9.32 5.93 -7.87
N GLY A 645 -8.55 4.99 -7.33
CA GLY A 645 -7.10 5.11 -7.18
C GLY A 645 -6.39 5.10 -8.53
N HIS A 646 -6.86 4.27 -9.45
CA HIS A 646 -6.41 4.24 -10.84
C HIS A 646 -6.70 5.57 -11.56
N ARG A 647 -7.92 6.11 -11.44
CA ARG A 647 -8.29 7.44 -11.97
C ARG A 647 -7.40 8.56 -11.42
N ALA A 648 -7.10 8.56 -10.12
CA ALA A 648 -6.23 9.56 -9.53
C ALA A 648 -4.81 9.50 -10.12
N ALA A 649 -4.26 8.30 -10.34
CA ALA A 649 -2.98 8.12 -11.01
C ALA A 649 -3.00 8.62 -12.46
N GLU A 650 -4.04 8.33 -13.24
CA GLU A 650 -4.17 8.81 -14.62
C GLU A 650 -4.24 10.35 -14.70
N ARG A 651 -4.96 10.98 -13.77
CA ARG A 651 -5.03 12.45 -13.68
C ARG A 651 -3.66 13.06 -13.42
N ILE A 652 -2.90 12.52 -12.46
CA ILE A 652 -1.54 13.01 -12.13
C ILE A 652 -0.58 12.78 -13.29
N LEU A 653 -0.66 11.62 -13.97
CA LEU A 653 0.21 11.29 -15.09
C LEU A 653 -0.18 11.99 -16.40
N GLY A 654 -1.38 12.55 -16.49
CA GLY A 654 -1.92 13.18 -17.70
C GLY A 654 -2.12 12.21 -18.87
N ARG A 655 -2.28 10.90 -18.59
CA ARG A 655 -2.44 9.85 -19.60
C ARG A 655 -3.15 8.62 -19.03
N THR A 656 -3.80 7.86 -19.91
CA THR A 656 -4.39 6.57 -19.58
C THR A 656 -3.31 5.54 -19.23
N VAL A 657 -3.58 4.70 -18.24
CA VAL A 657 -2.73 3.60 -17.78
C VAL A 657 -3.55 2.30 -17.82
N PRO A 658 -3.13 1.25 -18.53
CA PRO A 658 -3.92 0.01 -18.56
C PRO A 658 -3.96 -0.66 -17.19
N LEU A 659 -5.15 -0.95 -16.65
CA LEU A 659 -5.30 -1.56 -15.31
C LEU A 659 -4.55 -2.90 -15.17
N LYS A 660 -4.42 -3.65 -16.26
CA LYS A 660 -3.64 -4.91 -16.33
C LYS A 660 -2.15 -4.77 -15.98
N THR A 661 -1.59 -3.56 -15.94
CA THR A 661 -0.19 -3.36 -15.52
C THR A 661 -0.05 -3.29 -14.00
N LEU A 662 -1.15 -3.21 -13.26
CA LEU A 662 -1.16 -3.03 -11.81
C LEU A 662 -0.33 -4.09 -11.03
N PRO A 663 -0.37 -5.41 -11.37
CA PRO A 663 0.50 -6.42 -10.76
C PRO A 663 2.01 -6.18 -10.96
N GLY A 664 2.40 -5.39 -11.96
CA GLY A 664 3.78 -5.28 -12.45
C GLY A 664 4.13 -6.35 -13.48
N THR A 665 5.22 -6.15 -14.23
CA THR A 665 5.68 -7.03 -15.32
C THR A 665 6.14 -8.42 -14.86
N GLN A 666 6.16 -8.69 -13.55
CA GLN A 666 6.60 -9.96 -12.97
C GLN A 666 5.60 -11.11 -13.15
N HIS A 667 4.32 -10.82 -13.45
CA HIS A 667 3.23 -11.80 -13.36
C HIS A 667 2.51 -12.09 -14.70
N ALA A 668 3.13 -11.78 -15.84
CA ALA A 668 2.61 -12.28 -17.10
C ALA A 668 2.62 -13.83 -17.08
N PRO A 669 1.49 -14.52 -17.29
CA PRO A 669 1.47 -15.97 -17.33
C PRO A 669 2.40 -16.43 -18.44
N ARG A 670 3.34 -17.31 -18.09
CA ARG A 670 4.17 -18.03 -19.07
C ARG A 670 3.35 -19.07 -19.82
#